data_AF-A0A1V9Z4F6-F1
#
_entry.id   AF-A0A1V9Z4F6-F1
#
_cell.length_a   1.000
_cell.length_b   1.000
_cell.length_c   1.000
_cell.angle_alpha   90.00
_cell.angle_beta   90.00
_cell.angle_gamma   90.00
#
_symmetry.space_group_name_H-M   'P 1'
#
loop_
_entity.id
_entity.type
_entity.pdbx_description
1 polymer ?
#
loop_
_entity_poly.entity_id
_entity_poly.type
_entity_poly.pdbx_seq_one_letter_code
_entity_poly.pdbx_strand_id
1 'polypeptide(L)'
;MGGIVSKEDATLVYITQDGSITITEEFARGYQADMPFDLKRPVVTRAHEALIHEHWAAVAQGTSAFESDKHVTPTKFFYSTFYSKLFQAVPAARALFRSSMTVQGKAITGMISTLATVMRSGDIVEMAQSLATAHAAFGATKDHYTAVGIVLLETLETISGPNWNEDIKTAYYTAYCFLYYLMLPVILGTTPATIEASIPGRVTAVTPSATACLVSIRVDFPLRYHAGDAVVLGTSLPTGDVTGTFPIVSVYNSGVPFFEVCVSPTVAPWLAEAPMDSVIRVFWVVSGVHFELDAPASIPTKLLFVSDGIHGAPFLAMVKGLHALGDAFVGDAIWLQCGLEPIPCFRRPLEGLANTTSSCANCETFFATTVSGDELLIAAPDIEARHLFVAGAASLEDTSMVYVDDDGSVGIRDNFRVLLAPDMGMSIKEPIVTPKHEALMRSHWAIVVKGTEAFDREKHVTPTKFFYTTFYSLLFEASPSIRPMFRSSMTFQGRMLTGVIGALATATHADNGIFNIQQLAVNHAKYGATNEHYITLGETLLQTLAIVSGSAWTEAIKIAYLNAYCLYYYIMLPVILDTPPAHIKTSLRALVTAKEMLADDIARITITVDFPLRYHPGDAVLLHLPMPSGDERRAYAITSLCEDARGTFEICVQSSSASSSWLVDAEVNAAVGVYWIMAGLHFETDTPATLPRKPLFVSEGIGAAPFLAMVKGLRSVLGDMEGDVVWLQVAPAPVEYFTNPWATRWDRCGIFADSAVTQSGLLAIAPDLAERHLYVAGSATFIETTKELFVAAGGAQYDVYSFDNNVKSPHTI
;
A
#
# COMPACT_ATOMS: atom_id res chain seq x y z
N MET A 1 30.98 17.14 -26.22
CA MET A 1 30.72 18.51 -26.69
C MET A 1 29.36 18.90 -26.15
N GLY A 2 29.30 19.95 -25.33
CA GLY A 2 28.12 20.32 -24.56
C GLY A 2 27.02 20.95 -25.42
N GLY A 3 25.78 20.52 -25.20
CA GLY A 3 24.60 21.21 -25.72
C GLY A 3 24.49 22.59 -25.08
N ILE A 4 24.43 23.62 -25.91
CA ILE A 4 24.15 24.99 -25.50
C ILE A 4 22.64 25.03 -25.21
N VAL A 5 22.26 25.36 -23.97
CA VAL A 5 20.87 25.73 -23.62
C VAL A 5 20.44 26.84 -24.57
N SER A 6 19.27 26.70 -25.22
CA SER A 6 18.78 27.71 -26.17
C SER A 6 18.73 29.10 -25.50
N LYS A 7 18.85 30.19 -26.28
CA LYS A 7 18.72 31.54 -25.73
C LYS A 7 17.34 31.81 -25.11
N GLU A 8 16.32 31.06 -25.52
CA GLU A 8 14.96 31.16 -25.00
C GLU A 8 14.82 30.47 -23.63
N ASP A 9 15.57 29.40 -23.38
CA ASP A 9 15.55 28.64 -22.13
C ASP A 9 16.50 29.17 -21.05
N ALA A 10 17.44 30.05 -21.41
CA ALA A 10 18.45 30.60 -20.51
C ALA A 10 17.86 31.40 -19.32
N THR A 11 16.59 31.78 -19.38
CA THR A 11 15.85 32.42 -18.27
C THR A 11 15.36 31.42 -17.23
N LEU A 12 15.26 30.12 -17.57
CA LEU A 12 14.67 29.07 -16.75
C LEU A 12 15.72 28.11 -16.20
N VAL A 13 16.68 27.70 -17.04
CA VAL A 13 17.75 26.76 -16.68
C VAL A 13 19.11 27.29 -17.09
N TYR A 14 20.14 26.90 -16.36
CA TYR A 14 21.52 27.19 -16.74
C TYR A 14 22.44 26.02 -16.40
N ILE A 15 23.57 25.96 -17.11
CA ILE A 15 24.62 24.97 -16.89
C ILE A 15 25.74 25.63 -16.08
N THR A 16 26.12 25.01 -14.97
CA THR A 16 27.20 25.46 -14.09
C THR A 16 28.58 25.19 -14.72
N GLN A 17 29.65 25.75 -14.15
CA GLN A 17 31.01 25.57 -14.68
C GLN A 17 31.49 24.10 -14.69
N ASP A 18 31.04 23.31 -13.71
CA ASP A 18 31.28 21.86 -13.61
C ASP A 18 30.37 21.04 -14.56
N GLY A 19 29.48 21.69 -15.30
CA GLY A 19 28.62 21.07 -16.31
C GLY A 19 27.34 20.46 -15.74
N SER A 20 26.97 20.77 -14.49
CA SER A 20 25.69 20.42 -13.87
C SER A 20 24.58 21.33 -14.40
N ILE A 21 23.34 20.83 -14.48
CA ILE A 21 22.17 21.61 -14.90
C ILE A 21 21.29 21.92 -13.70
N THR A 22 20.81 23.15 -13.64
CA THR A 22 19.93 23.61 -12.56
C THR A 22 18.98 24.69 -13.08
N ILE A 23 17.97 25.01 -12.28
CA ILE A 23 17.03 26.10 -12.54
C ILE A 23 17.59 27.44 -12.05
N THR A 24 17.20 28.54 -12.70
CA THR A 24 17.57 29.89 -12.25
C THR A 24 16.92 30.23 -10.91
N GLU A 25 17.60 31.03 -10.08
CA GLU A 25 17.09 31.40 -8.76
C GLU A 25 15.78 32.22 -8.83
N GLU A 26 15.66 33.05 -9.88
CA GLU A 26 14.45 33.82 -10.15
C GLU A 26 13.26 32.91 -10.46
N PHE A 27 13.45 31.93 -11.35
CA PHE A 27 12.42 30.95 -11.68
C PHE A 27 12.02 30.12 -10.47
N ALA A 28 13.01 29.59 -9.74
CA ALA A 28 12.76 28.76 -8.57
C ALA A 28 11.96 29.50 -7.49
N ARG A 29 12.25 30.79 -7.25
CA ARG A 29 11.51 31.63 -6.29
C ARG A 29 10.03 31.79 -6.66
N GLY A 30 9.71 31.86 -7.95
CA GLY A 30 8.32 32.00 -8.42
C GLY A 30 7.44 30.79 -8.12
N TYR A 31 8.02 29.60 -8.04
CA TYR A 31 7.28 28.32 -7.92
C TYR A 31 7.60 27.52 -6.65
N GLN A 32 8.50 27.99 -5.80
CA GLN A 32 8.96 27.27 -4.60
C GLN A 32 7.83 26.93 -3.61
N ALA A 33 6.85 27.83 -3.46
CA ALA A 33 5.69 27.59 -2.60
C ALA A 33 4.81 26.45 -3.14
N ASP A 34 4.82 26.24 -4.45
CA ASP A 34 4.10 25.19 -5.12
C ASP A 34 4.86 23.87 -5.23
N MET A 35 6.17 23.87 -5.02
CA MET A 35 6.95 22.64 -5.02
C MET A 35 6.55 21.77 -3.81
N PRO A 36 5.97 20.56 -4.01
CA PRO A 36 5.52 19.72 -2.90
C PRO A 36 6.67 18.94 -2.24
N PHE A 37 7.81 18.84 -2.92
CA PHE A 37 9.00 18.13 -2.46
C PHE A 37 9.96 19.06 -1.70
N ASP A 38 10.70 18.53 -0.73
CA ASP A 38 11.65 19.29 0.10
C ASP A 38 12.80 19.89 -0.70
N LEU A 39 13.22 19.24 -1.80
CA LEU A 39 14.31 19.73 -2.65
C LEU A 39 13.85 20.92 -3.52
N LYS A 40 14.00 22.14 -2.99
CA LYS A 40 13.58 23.37 -3.67
C LYS A 40 14.55 23.90 -4.73
N ARG A 41 15.78 23.40 -4.79
CA ARG A 41 16.82 23.83 -5.72
C ARG A 41 17.55 22.61 -6.28
N PRO A 42 16.92 21.85 -7.18
CA PRO A 42 17.52 20.63 -7.71
C PRO A 42 18.68 20.97 -8.63
N VAL A 43 19.85 20.39 -8.35
CA VAL A 43 21.05 20.48 -9.19
C VAL A 43 21.36 19.10 -9.73
N VAL A 44 21.10 18.87 -11.01
CA VAL A 44 21.37 17.57 -11.64
C VAL A 44 22.82 17.55 -12.13
N THR A 45 23.60 16.64 -11.57
CA THR A 45 25.02 16.47 -11.88
C THR A 45 25.24 15.30 -12.84
N ARG A 46 26.40 15.25 -13.50
CA ARG A 46 26.77 14.09 -14.34
C ARG A 46 26.85 12.78 -13.54
N ALA A 47 27.17 12.86 -12.26
CA ALA A 47 27.17 11.71 -11.37
C ALA A 47 25.75 11.17 -11.17
N HIS A 48 24.74 12.04 -11.04
CA HIS A 48 23.34 11.62 -10.96
C HIS A 48 22.91 10.87 -12.23
N GLU A 49 23.20 11.39 -13.44
CA GLU A 49 22.88 10.68 -14.68
C GLU A 49 23.58 9.33 -14.79
N ALA A 50 24.87 9.26 -14.43
CA ALA A 50 25.63 8.02 -14.46
C ALA A 50 25.03 6.97 -13.51
N LEU A 51 24.69 7.37 -12.28
CA LEU A 51 24.06 6.49 -11.29
C LEU A 51 22.70 6.00 -11.76
N ILE A 52 21.84 6.88 -12.29
CA ILE A 52 20.54 6.50 -12.83
C ILE A 52 20.71 5.50 -13.98
N HIS A 53 21.66 5.74 -14.88
CA HIS A 53 21.92 4.87 -16.03
C HIS A 53 22.43 3.48 -15.60
N GLU A 54 23.40 3.43 -14.69
CA GLU A 54 23.95 2.18 -14.16
C GLU A 54 22.89 1.39 -13.39
N HIS A 55 22.17 2.07 -12.49
CA HIS A 55 21.09 1.48 -11.72
C HIS A 55 19.99 0.92 -12.63
N TRP A 56 19.53 1.70 -13.61
CA TRP A 56 18.50 1.23 -14.53
C TRP A 56 18.97 0.05 -15.39
N ALA A 57 20.25 0.02 -15.79
CA ALA A 57 20.81 -1.13 -16.48
C ALA A 57 20.78 -2.40 -15.62
N ALA A 58 21.05 -2.29 -14.31
CA ALA A 58 20.94 -3.40 -13.37
C ALA A 58 19.48 -3.85 -13.18
N VAL A 59 18.54 -2.91 -13.02
CA VAL A 59 17.10 -3.22 -12.94
C VAL A 59 16.61 -3.92 -14.21
N ALA A 60 17.02 -3.45 -15.39
CA ALA A 60 16.62 -4.04 -16.66
C ALA A 60 17.18 -5.47 -16.87
N GLN A 61 18.29 -5.81 -16.22
CA GLN A 61 18.86 -7.17 -16.21
C GLN A 61 18.20 -8.09 -15.16
N GLY A 62 17.45 -7.52 -14.22
CA GLY A 62 16.89 -8.24 -13.07
C GLY A 62 17.82 -8.16 -11.87
N THR A 63 17.35 -7.51 -10.80
CA THR A 63 18.06 -7.47 -9.52
C THR A 63 17.78 -8.74 -8.71
N SER A 64 18.34 -8.83 -7.50
CA SER A 64 18.02 -9.92 -6.57
C SER A 64 16.55 -9.93 -6.09
N ALA A 65 15.79 -8.86 -6.30
CA ALA A 65 14.35 -8.82 -6.03
C ALA A 65 13.51 -9.40 -7.18
N PHE A 66 14.11 -9.64 -8.35
CA PHE A 66 13.43 -10.23 -9.49
C PHE A 66 13.43 -11.77 -9.41
N GLU A 67 12.23 -12.36 -9.41
CA GLU A 67 12.03 -13.80 -9.49
C GLU A 67 11.42 -14.15 -10.86
N SER A 68 12.14 -14.88 -11.71
CA SER A 68 11.72 -15.19 -13.09
C SER A 68 10.36 -15.88 -13.15
N ASP A 69 10.11 -16.79 -12.21
CA ASP A 69 8.91 -17.63 -12.19
C ASP A 69 7.66 -16.83 -11.81
N LYS A 70 7.84 -15.71 -11.09
CA LYS A 70 6.74 -14.84 -10.64
C LYS A 70 6.56 -13.62 -11.53
N HIS A 71 7.65 -13.04 -12.01
CA HIS A 71 7.64 -11.69 -12.58
C HIS A 71 7.82 -11.66 -14.10
N VAL A 72 8.17 -12.78 -14.73
CA VAL A 72 8.38 -12.97 -16.18
C VAL A 72 9.59 -12.20 -16.73
N THR A 73 9.56 -10.86 -16.71
CA THR A 73 10.69 -10.02 -17.13
C THR A 73 10.96 -8.91 -16.10
N PRO A 74 12.21 -8.43 -15.95
CA PRO A 74 12.50 -7.35 -15.02
C PRO A 74 11.75 -6.05 -15.32
N THR A 75 11.59 -5.71 -16.60
CA THR A 75 10.79 -4.55 -17.03
C THR A 75 9.33 -4.67 -16.62
N LYS A 76 8.75 -5.88 -16.71
CA LYS A 76 7.39 -6.15 -16.25
C LYS A 76 7.25 -6.05 -14.75
N PHE A 77 8.21 -6.60 -14.01
CA PHE A 77 8.26 -6.43 -12.56
C PHE A 77 8.21 -4.96 -12.15
N PHE A 78 8.96 -4.11 -12.86
CA PHE A 78 8.97 -2.66 -12.64
C PHE A 78 7.59 -2.03 -12.86
N TYR A 79 7.02 -2.13 -14.07
CA TYR A 79 5.79 -1.40 -14.36
C TYR A 79 4.57 -1.97 -13.63
N SER A 80 4.51 -3.28 -13.38
CA SER A 80 3.40 -3.88 -12.63
C SER A 80 3.42 -3.43 -11.17
N THR A 81 4.60 -3.36 -10.56
CA THR A 81 4.79 -2.82 -9.21
C THR A 81 4.44 -1.34 -9.16
N PHE A 82 4.90 -0.55 -10.14
CA PHE A 82 4.59 0.88 -10.25
C PHE A 82 3.08 1.15 -10.32
N TYR A 83 2.38 0.54 -11.27
CA TYR A 83 0.95 0.79 -11.47
C TYR A 83 0.10 0.25 -10.31
N SER A 84 0.50 -0.89 -9.73
CA SER A 84 -0.14 -1.42 -8.51
C SER A 84 -0.08 -0.41 -7.36
N LYS A 85 1.11 0.11 -7.05
CA LYS A 85 1.30 1.14 -6.02
C LYS A 85 0.60 2.45 -6.36
N LEU A 86 0.65 2.88 -7.62
CA LEU A 86 0.03 4.13 -8.07
C LEU A 86 -1.49 4.10 -7.90
N PHE A 87 -2.14 3.00 -8.29
CA PHE A 87 -3.59 2.88 -8.16
C PHE A 87 -4.04 2.60 -6.73
N GLN A 88 -3.16 2.07 -5.87
CA GLN A 88 -3.39 2.01 -4.44
C GLN A 88 -3.34 3.41 -3.81
N ALA A 89 -2.34 4.21 -4.15
CA ALA A 89 -2.16 5.56 -3.62
C ALA A 89 -3.21 6.55 -4.17
N VAL A 90 -3.57 6.41 -5.45
CA VAL A 90 -4.54 7.29 -6.15
C VAL A 90 -5.47 6.44 -7.02
N PRO A 91 -6.53 5.83 -6.45
CA PRO A 91 -7.45 4.97 -7.22
C PRO A 91 -8.09 5.67 -8.43
N ALA A 92 -8.44 6.96 -8.27
CA ALA A 92 -9.03 7.76 -9.35
C ALA A 92 -8.11 7.91 -10.58
N ALA A 93 -6.79 7.76 -10.42
CA ALA A 93 -5.85 7.85 -11.52
C ALA A 93 -6.01 6.69 -12.52
N ARG A 94 -6.67 5.59 -12.17
CA ARG A 94 -6.88 4.44 -13.09
C ARG A 94 -7.55 4.85 -14.40
N ALA A 95 -8.48 5.80 -14.35
CA ALA A 95 -9.20 6.32 -15.50
C ALA A 95 -8.32 7.12 -16.48
N LEU A 96 -7.13 7.58 -16.03
CA LEU A 96 -6.14 8.23 -16.91
C LEU A 96 -5.45 7.22 -17.84
N PHE A 97 -5.34 5.95 -17.43
CA PHE A 97 -4.55 4.93 -18.12
C PHE A 97 -5.43 3.91 -18.87
N ARG A 98 -6.14 4.35 -19.91
CA ARG A 98 -7.15 3.51 -20.58
C ARG A 98 -6.58 2.36 -21.41
N SER A 99 -5.37 2.50 -21.94
CA SER A 99 -4.68 1.45 -22.72
C SER A 99 -4.15 0.32 -21.85
N SER A 100 -3.73 -0.78 -22.48
CA SER A 100 -3.12 -1.95 -21.85
C SER A 100 -1.93 -1.59 -20.96
N MET A 101 -1.86 -2.21 -19.78
CA MET A 101 -0.76 -1.97 -18.83
C MET A 101 0.58 -2.46 -19.39
N THR A 102 0.58 -3.49 -20.24
CA THR A 102 1.78 -3.94 -20.95
C THR A 102 2.30 -2.85 -21.90
N VAL A 103 1.41 -2.18 -22.64
CA VAL A 103 1.78 -1.03 -23.49
C VAL A 103 2.25 0.16 -22.64
N GLN A 104 1.53 0.45 -21.55
CA GLN A 104 1.83 1.56 -20.65
C GLN A 104 3.12 1.33 -19.84
N GLY A 105 3.57 0.08 -19.70
CA GLY A 105 4.88 -0.27 -19.15
C GLY A 105 6.04 0.37 -19.91
N LYS A 106 5.94 0.45 -21.26
CA LYS A 106 6.95 1.12 -22.08
C LYS A 106 7.02 2.64 -21.83
N ALA A 107 5.88 3.27 -21.50
CA ALA A 107 5.82 4.70 -21.24
C ALA A 107 6.56 5.07 -19.93
N ILE A 108 6.36 4.30 -18.86
CA ILE A 108 7.06 4.54 -17.58
C ILE A 108 8.56 4.21 -17.68
N THR A 109 8.96 3.21 -18.47
CA THR A 109 10.39 3.01 -18.79
C THR A 109 10.98 4.21 -19.54
N GLY A 110 10.23 4.82 -20.46
CA GLY A 110 10.65 6.05 -21.14
C GLY A 110 10.87 7.24 -20.19
N MET A 111 10.10 7.31 -19.10
CA MET A 111 10.34 8.29 -18.04
C MET A 111 11.70 8.09 -17.36
N ILE A 112 12.10 6.84 -17.07
CA ILE A 112 13.43 6.54 -16.53
C ILE A 112 14.52 6.96 -17.52
N SER A 113 14.34 6.68 -18.81
CA SER A 113 15.28 7.12 -19.85
C SER A 113 15.41 8.65 -19.91
N THR A 114 14.30 9.37 -19.71
CA THR A 114 14.29 10.83 -19.64
C THR A 114 15.09 11.34 -18.43
N LEU A 115 14.86 10.76 -17.25
CA LEU A 115 15.63 11.09 -16.04
C LEU A 115 17.13 10.81 -16.22
N ALA A 116 17.48 9.74 -16.94
CA ALA A 116 18.85 9.33 -17.22
C ALA A 116 19.57 10.19 -18.29
N THR A 117 18.85 11.07 -19.00
CA THR A 117 19.37 11.84 -20.14
C THR A 117 19.06 13.34 -20.05
N VAL A 118 18.57 13.80 -18.91
CA VAL A 118 18.07 15.16 -18.70
C VAL A 118 19.10 16.26 -18.98
N MET A 119 20.40 15.99 -18.80
CA MET A 119 21.50 16.92 -19.08
C MET A 119 21.95 16.91 -20.54
N ARG A 120 21.51 15.92 -21.33
CA ARG A 120 21.89 15.73 -22.74
C ARG A 120 20.85 16.28 -23.73
N SER A 121 19.64 16.56 -23.27
CA SER A 121 18.57 17.15 -24.07
C SER A 121 18.73 18.68 -24.11
N GLY A 122 18.89 19.23 -25.32
CA GLY A 122 18.98 20.67 -25.54
C GLY A 122 17.63 21.39 -25.50
N ASP A 123 16.54 20.62 -25.50
CA ASP A 123 15.14 21.01 -25.61
C ASP A 123 14.31 20.56 -24.39
N ILE A 124 14.97 20.28 -23.26
CA ILE A 124 14.35 19.65 -22.09
C ILE A 124 13.19 20.46 -21.50
N VAL A 125 13.28 21.80 -21.59
CA VAL A 125 12.23 22.72 -21.11
C VAL A 125 10.99 22.59 -21.97
N GLU A 126 11.13 22.74 -23.29
CA GLU A 126 10.03 22.61 -24.26
C GLU A 126 9.36 21.23 -24.15
N MET A 127 10.17 20.17 -24.06
CA MET A 127 9.68 18.80 -23.92
C MET A 127 8.88 18.62 -22.63
N ALA A 128 9.39 19.10 -21.48
CA ALA A 128 8.70 18.98 -20.20
C ALA A 128 7.38 19.75 -20.19
N GLN A 129 7.36 20.98 -20.73
CA GLN A 129 6.15 21.80 -20.80
C GLN A 129 5.11 21.25 -21.79
N SER A 130 5.56 20.72 -22.94
CA SER A 130 4.70 20.03 -23.90
C SER A 130 4.04 18.79 -23.27
N LEU A 131 4.82 18.00 -22.52
CA LEU A 131 4.31 16.85 -21.79
C LEU A 131 3.29 17.26 -20.72
N ALA A 132 3.56 18.32 -19.96
CA ALA A 132 2.63 18.86 -18.97
C ALA A 132 1.30 19.30 -19.60
N THR A 133 1.37 19.94 -20.77
CA THR A 133 0.20 20.36 -21.54
C THR A 133 -0.63 19.16 -22.00
N ALA A 134 0.02 18.13 -22.54
CA ALA A 134 -0.64 16.90 -22.95
C ALA A 134 -1.31 16.18 -21.77
N HIS A 135 -0.64 16.12 -20.61
CA HIS A 135 -1.19 15.51 -19.41
C HIS A 135 -2.38 16.28 -18.81
N ALA A 136 -2.38 17.61 -18.87
CA ALA A 136 -3.51 18.43 -18.44
C ALA A 136 -4.78 18.11 -19.26
N ALA A 137 -4.64 17.82 -20.56
CA ALA A 137 -5.75 17.40 -21.42
C ALA A 137 -6.38 16.06 -20.99
N PHE A 138 -5.66 15.22 -20.24
CA PHE A 138 -6.20 13.99 -19.65
C PHE A 138 -6.73 14.18 -18.21
N GLY A 139 -6.47 15.34 -17.59
CA GLY A 139 -6.89 15.63 -16.22
C GLY A 139 -5.81 15.39 -15.16
N ALA A 140 -4.53 15.31 -15.55
CA ALA A 140 -3.44 15.26 -14.59
C ALA A 140 -3.38 16.55 -13.76
N THR A 141 -3.27 16.41 -12.45
CA THR A 141 -3.21 17.52 -11.48
C THR A 141 -1.83 17.55 -10.84
N LYS A 142 -1.53 18.65 -10.15
CA LYS A 142 -0.34 18.79 -9.31
C LYS A 142 -0.15 17.61 -8.33
N ASP A 143 -1.24 17.17 -7.72
CA ASP A 143 -1.24 16.04 -6.78
C ASP A 143 -0.93 14.71 -7.47
N HIS A 144 -1.43 14.50 -8.70
CA HIS A 144 -1.10 13.32 -9.50
C HIS A 144 0.41 13.24 -9.77
N TYR A 145 1.07 14.34 -10.13
CA TYR A 145 2.51 14.34 -10.30
C TYR A 145 3.24 14.06 -8.97
N THR A 146 2.79 14.66 -7.87
CA THR A 146 3.37 14.41 -6.54
C THR A 146 3.33 12.92 -6.19
N ALA A 147 2.17 12.28 -6.38
CA ALA A 147 2.00 10.85 -6.16
C ALA A 147 2.91 10.01 -7.07
N VAL A 148 3.02 10.36 -8.36
CA VAL A 148 3.91 9.66 -9.31
C VAL A 148 5.37 9.71 -8.84
N GLY A 149 5.86 10.86 -8.38
CA GLY A 149 7.24 11.00 -7.89
C GLY A 149 7.53 10.12 -6.67
N ILE A 150 6.61 10.08 -5.71
CA ILE A 150 6.72 9.25 -4.50
C ILE A 150 6.67 7.76 -4.87
N VAL A 151 5.64 7.35 -5.61
CA VAL A 151 5.43 5.97 -6.02
C VAL A 151 6.58 5.46 -6.90
N LEU A 152 7.15 6.31 -7.75
CA LEU A 152 8.31 5.95 -8.57
C LEU A 152 9.51 5.57 -7.69
N LEU A 153 9.85 6.38 -6.68
CA LEU A 153 10.97 6.09 -5.79
C LEU A 153 10.72 4.82 -4.96
N GLU A 154 9.52 4.64 -4.40
CA GLU A 154 9.16 3.42 -3.69
C GLU A 154 9.23 2.17 -4.59
N THR A 155 8.83 2.32 -5.86
CA THR A 155 8.89 1.22 -6.83
C THR A 155 10.33 0.85 -7.11
N LEU A 156 11.19 1.84 -7.40
CA LEU A 156 12.61 1.61 -7.65
C LEU A 156 13.30 0.97 -6.44
N GLU A 157 12.96 1.40 -5.23
CA GLU A 157 13.42 0.74 -4.00
C GLU A 157 12.97 -0.72 -3.91
N THR A 158 11.68 -0.97 -4.13
CA THR A 158 11.08 -2.32 -4.06
C THR A 158 11.74 -3.29 -5.04
N ILE A 159 11.91 -2.87 -6.30
CA ILE A 159 12.45 -3.74 -7.35
C ILE A 159 13.97 -3.84 -7.32
N SER A 160 14.67 -2.96 -6.59
CA SER A 160 16.13 -3.00 -6.49
C SER A 160 16.61 -3.78 -5.27
N GLY A 161 15.75 -3.94 -4.25
CA GLY A 161 16.06 -4.69 -3.04
C GLY A 161 17.34 -4.16 -2.38
N PRO A 162 18.31 -5.02 -2.00
CA PRO A 162 19.52 -4.61 -1.31
C PRO A 162 20.46 -3.71 -2.14
N ASN A 163 20.24 -3.59 -3.46
CA ASN A 163 21.04 -2.73 -4.33
C ASN A 163 20.59 -1.26 -4.28
N TRP A 164 19.48 -0.95 -3.60
CA TRP A 164 19.00 0.42 -3.40
C TRP A 164 19.80 1.12 -2.31
N ASN A 165 20.22 2.37 -2.55
CA ASN A 165 20.96 3.18 -1.60
C ASN A 165 20.61 4.67 -1.71
N GLU A 166 21.05 5.47 -0.74
CA GLU A 166 20.74 6.90 -0.66
C GLU A 166 21.33 7.73 -1.82
N ASP A 167 22.45 7.33 -2.42
CA ASP A 167 23.01 8.03 -3.58
C ASP A 167 22.12 7.85 -4.82
N ILE A 168 21.64 6.63 -5.06
CA ILE A 168 20.71 6.31 -6.15
C ILE A 168 19.40 7.05 -5.93
N LYS A 169 18.84 6.98 -4.72
CA LYS A 169 17.61 7.70 -4.34
C LYS A 169 17.75 9.20 -4.57
N THR A 170 18.85 9.80 -4.11
CA THR A 170 19.14 11.22 -4.29
C THR A 170 19.25 11.58 -5.77
N ALA A 171 19.88 10.74 -6.60
CA ALA A 171 19.98 10.97 -8.04
C ALA A 171 18.60 11.02 -8.71
N TYR A 172 17.76 10.00 -8.51
CA TYR A 172 16.40 9.95 -9.07
C TYR A 172 15.52 11.08 -8.53
N TYR A 173 15.55 11.33 -7.22
CA TYR A 173 14.77 12.39 -6.59
C TYR A 173 15.14 13.77 -7.12
N THR A 174 16.44 14.03 -7.29
CA THR A 174 16.94 15.31 -7.83
C THR A 174 16.55 15.50 -9.28
N ALA A 175 16.71 14.47 -10.12
CA ALA A 175 16.31 14.52 -11.53
C ALA A 175 14.80 14.70 -11.68
N TYR A 176 14.00 14.01 -10.87
CA TYR A 176 12.55 14.15 -10.86
C TYR A 176 12.12 15.56 -10.42
N CYS A 177 12.67 16.07 -9.32
CA CYS A 177 12.37 17.43 -8.84
C CYS A 177 12.74 18.49 -9.88
N PHE A 178 13.86 18.31 -10.58
CA PHE A 178 14.26 19.20 -11.67
C PHE A 178 13.22 19.21 -12.79
N LEU A 179 12.81 18.05 -13.31
CA LEU A 179 11.77 17.96 -14.35
C LEU A 179 10.43 18.53 -13.87
N TYR A 180 10.03 18.22 -12.64
CA TYR A 180 8.80 18.72 -12.06
C TYR A 180 8.78 20.26 -12.03
N TYR A 181 9.90 20.90 -11.66
CA TYR A 181 10.03 22.36 -11.70
C TYR A 181 9.82 22.93 -13.11
N LEU A 182 10.31 22.27 -14.16
CA LEU A 182 10.10 22.71 -15.54
C LEU A 182 8.63 22.59 -15.97
N MET A 183 7.90 21.65 -15.39
CA MET A 183 6.47 21.42 -15.67
C MET A 183 5.54 22.35 -14.88
N LEU A 184 5.96 22.85 -13.71
CA LEU A 184 5.15 23.67 -12.80
C LEU A 184 4.44 24.88 -13.46
N PRO A 185 5.08 25.67 -14.35
CA PRO A 185 4.41 26.79 -15.02
C PRO A 185 3.16 26.35 -15.78
N VAL A 186 3.23 25.20 -16.45
CA VAL A 186 2.12 24.64 -17.23
C VAL A 186 1.11 23.98 -16.30
N ILE A 187 1.56 23.22 -15.29
CA ILE A 187 0.68 22.55 -14.32
C ILE A 187 -0.20 23.55 -13.57
N LEU A 188 0.34 24.70 -13.17
CA LEU A 188 -0.39 25.74 -12.46
C LEU A 188 -1.16 26.68 -13.40
N GLY A 189 -0.64 26.91 -14.60
CA GLY A 189 -1.23 27.80 -15.59
C GLY A 189 -2.34 27.18 -16.44
N THR A 190 -2.47 25.85 -16.44
CA THR A 190 -3.44 25.12 -17.27
C THR A 190 -4.49 24.46 -16.39
N THR A 191 -5.77 24.75 -16.65
CA THR A 191 -6.86 24.03 -15.99
C THR A 191 -6.93 22.59 -16.51
N PRO A 192 -6.77 21.56 -15.65
CA PRO A 192 -6.86 20.18 -16.09
C PRO A 192 -8.27 19.84 -16.57
N ALA A 193 -8.37 18.98 -17.59
CA ALA A 193 -9.64 18.40 -17.99
C ALA A 193 -10.24 17.55 -16.85
N THR A 194 -11.55 17.38 -16.85
CA THR A 194 -12.19 16.47 -15.89
C THR A 194 -11.83 15.02 -16.25
N ILE A 195 -11.42 14.24 -15.24
CA ILE A 195 -11.18 12.81 -15.42
C ILE A 195 -12.52 12.12 -15.58
N GLU A 196 -12.86 11.75 -16.81
CA GLU A 196 -14.05 10.94 -17.08
C GLU A 196 -13.79 9.47 -16.75
N ALA A 197 -14.70 8.83 -16.02
CA ALA A 197 -14.59 7.41 -15.68
C ALA A 197 -14.51 6.49 -16.92
N SER A 198 -15.09 6.92 -18.04
CA SER A 198 -15.15 6.19 -19.31
C SER A 198 -15.18 7.15 -20.48
N ILE A 199 -14.76 6.70 -21.66
CA ILE A 199 -14.87 7.42 -22.93
C ILE A 199 -15.97 6.79 -23.81
N PRO A 200 -16.57 7.55 -24.74
CA PRO A 200 -17.61 7.02 -25.63
C PRO A 200 -17.01 6.08 -26.69
N GLY A 201 -17.59 4.89 -26.81
CA GLY A 201 -17.38 3.96 -27.93
C GLY A 201 -18.68 3.79 -28.72
N ARG A 202 -18.61 3.89 -30.04
CA ARG A 202 -19.77 3.77 -30.94
C ARG A 202 -19.83 2.37 -31.53
N VAL A 203 -20.96 1.70 -31.41
CA VAL A 203 -21.19 0.40 -32.06
C VAL A 203 -21.28 0.58 -33.57
N THR A 204 -20.35 -0.03 -34.31
CA THR A 204 -20.27 0.08 -35.79
C THR A 204 -20.67 -1.20 -36.52
N ALA A 205 -20.74 -2.34 -35.84
CA ALA A 205 -21.28 -3.59 -36.38
C ALA A 205 -21.64 -4.55 -35.25
N VAL A 206 -22.68 -5.35 -35.48
CA VAL A 206 -23.13 -6.43 -34.61
C VAL A 206 -23.42 -7.64 -35.50
N THR A 207 -22.63 -8.70 -35.37
CA THR A 207 -22.74 -9.90 -36.20
C THR A 207 -23.13 -11.10 -35.33
N PRO A 208 -24.41 -11.46 -35.25
CA PRO A 208 -24.89 -12.55 -34.40
C PRO A 208 -24.57 -13.93 -34.97
N SER A 209 -24.39 -14.90 -34.06
CA SER A 209 -24.36 -16.35 -34.32
C SER A 209 -25.21 -17.06 -33.26
N ALA A 210 -25.35 -18.39 -33.32
CA ALA A 210 -26.23 -19.15 -32.43
C ALA A 210 -25.90 -18.98 -30.93
N THR A 211 -24.61 -18.89 -30.58
CA THR A 211 -24.13 -18.86 -29.18
C THR A 211 -23.24 -17.66 -28.85
N ALA A 212 -22.96 -16.80 -29.84
CA ALA A 212 -22.02 -15.69 -29.71
C ALA A 212 -22.42 -14.52 -30.62
N CYS A 213 -21.99 -13.32 -30.28
CA CYS A 213 -22.13 -12.12 -31.11
C CYS A 213 -20.79 -11.39 -31.21
N LEU A 214 -20.36 -11.09 -32.43
CA LEU A 214 -19.18 -10.25 -32.67
C LEU A 214 -19.63 -8.79 -32.76
N VAL A 215 -19.08 -7.93 -31.90
CA VAL A 215 -19.42 -6.51 -31.83
C VAL A 215 -18.18 -5.68 -32.13
N SER A 216 -18.28 -4.79 -33.13
CA SER A 216 -17.22 -3.84 -33.48
C SER A 216 -17.55 -2.48 -32.86
N ILE A 217 -16.58 -1.91 -32.15
CA ILE A 217 -16.75 -0.65 -31.40
C ILE A 217 -15.67 0.33 -31.85
N ARG A 218 -16.08 1.46 -32.41
CA ARG A 218 -15.20 2.58 -32.75
C ARG A 218 -15.00 3.47 -31.53
N VAL A 219 -13.75 3.83 -31.26
CA VAL A 219 -13.38 4.76 -30.19
C VAL A 219 -12.48 5.83 -30.76
N ASP A 220 -12.87 7.09 -30.61
CA ASP A 220 -12.04 8.24 -30.99
C ASP A 220 -11.02 8.56 -29.88
N PHE A 221 -10.26 7.54 -29.47
CA PHE A 221 -9.16 7.58 -28.51
C PHE A 221 -8.12 6.52 -28.94
N PRO A 222 -6.80 6.78 -28.83
CA PRO A 222 -5.77 5.82 -29.17
C PRO A 222 -5.67 4.70 -28.12
N LEU A 223 -6.71 3.85 -28.05
CA LEU A 223 -6.82 2.74 -27.11
C LEU A 223 -5.88 1.62 -27.56
N ARG A 224 -4.70 1.52 -26.95
CA ARG A 224 -3.69 0.52 -27.31
C ARG A 224 -3.91 -0.75 -26.51
N TYR A 225 -3.83 -1.90 -27.17
CA TYR A 225 -4.01 -3.22 -26.57
C TYR A 225 -3.13 -4.26 -27.27
N HIS A 226 -2.87 -5.37 -26.59
CA HIS A 226 -2.17 -6.54 -27.11
C HIS A 226 -3.16 -7.70 -27.36
N ALA A 227 -2.72 -8.69 -28.13
CA ALA A 227 -3.49 -9.91 -28.30
C ALA A 227 -3.65 -10.63 -26.95
N GLY A 228 -4.87 -11.03 -26.61
CA GLY A 228 -5.21 -11.62 -25.32
C GLY A 228 -5.63 -10.63 -24.22
N ASP A 229 -5.60 -9.33 -24.50
CA ASP A 229 -6.19 -8.33 -23.62
C ASP A 229 -7.73 -8.35 -23.68
N ALA A 230 -8.36 -7.83 -22.64
CA ALA A 230 -9.79 -7.57 -22.54
C ALA A 230 -10.06 -6.09 -22.33
N VAL A 231 -11.30 -5.65 -22.53
CA VAL A 231 -11.74 -4.28 -22.31
C VAL A 231 -12.94 -4.24 -21.39
N VAL A 232 -12.94 -3.29 -20.46
CA VAL A 232 -14.10 -3.01 -19.60
C VAL A 232 -15.05 -2.09 -20.34
N LEU A 233 -16.26 -2.56 -20.58
CA LEU A 233 -17.34 -1.85 -21.25
C LEU A 233 -18.53 -1.73 -20.33
N GLY A 234 -19.35 -0.70 -20.51
CA GLY A 234 -20.61 -0.59 -19.80
C GLY A 234 -21.63 0.30 -20.50
N THR A 235 -22.84 0.27 -19.98
CA THR A 235 -23.93 1.15 -20.43
C THR A 235 -24.86 1.45 -19.27
N SER A 236 -25.68 2.48 -19.41
CA SER A 236 -26.71 2.82 -18.42
C SER A 236 -28.04 2.24 -18.86
N LEU A 237 -28.59 1.32 -18.08
CA LEU A 237 -29.93 0.74 -18.30
C LEU A 237 -30.94 1.35 -17.31
N PRO A 238 -32.25 1.27 -17.58
CA PRO A 238 -33.28 1.68 -16.62
C PRO A 238 -33.17 0.98 -15.26
N THR A 239 -32.56 -0.20 -15.22
CA THR A 239 -32.33 -1.02 -14.02
C THR A 239 -31.03 -0.67 -13.28
N GLY A 240 -30.20 0.22 -13.82
CA GLY A 240 -28.89 0.58 -13.28
C GLY A 240 -27.79 0.56 -14.33
N ASP A 241 -26.62 1.06 -13.95
CA ASP A 241 -25.41 0.94 -14.77
C ASP A 241 -24.97 -0.53 -14.80
N VAL A 242 -24.68 -1.04 -15.99
CA VAL A 242 -24.10 -2.37 -16.18
C VAL A 242 -22.70 -2.24 -16.76
N THR A 243 -21.78 -3.03 -16.24
CA THR A 243 -20.39 -3.11 -16.72
C THR A 243 -19.95 -4.55 -16.86
N GLY A 244 -19.10 -4.84 -17.83
CA GLY A 244 -18.51 -6.16 -18.04
C GLY A 244 -17.13 -6.07 -18.67
N THR A 245 -16.34 -7.13 -18.47
CA THR A 245 -15.01 -7.28 -19.07
C THR A 245 -15.10 -8.25 -20.25
N PHE A 246 -14.69 -7.80 -21.43
CA PHE A 246 -14.86 -8.54 -22.67
C PHE A 246 -13.52 -8.72 -23.39
N PRO A 247 -13.13 -9.96 -23.75
CA PRO A 247 -11.91 -10.18 -24.52
C PRO A 247 -11.92 -9.46 -25.86
N ILE A 248 -10.83 -8.78 -26.18
CA ILE A 248 -10.64 -8.13 -27.47
C ILE A 248 -10.19 -9.20 -28.47
N VAL A 249 -10.88 -9.31 -29.60
CA VAL A 249 -10.63 -10.34 -30.63
C VAL A 249 -9.95 -9.80 -31.89
N SER A 250 -9.79 -8.48 -31.98
CA SER A 250 -9.01 -7.80 -33.00
C SER A 250 -7.54 -7.65 -32.59
N VAL A 251 -6.64 -7.48 -33.56
CA VAL A 251 -5.25 -7.08 -33.32
C VAL A 251 -5.15 -5.56 -33.42
N TYR A 252 -4.43 -4.92 -32.49
CA TYR A 252 -4.28 -3.47 -32.49
C TYR A 252 -3.58 -2.98 -33.77
N ASN A 253 -4.13 -1.93 -34.37
CA ASN A 253 -3.55 -1.22 -35.51
C ASN A 253 -3.79 0.28 -35.34
N SER A 254 -2.71 1.08 -35.36
CA SER A 254 -2.78 2.53 -35.14
C SER A 254 -3.60 3.29 -36.19
N GLY A 255 -3.82 2.71 -37.38
CA GLY A 255 -4.66 3.28 -38.43
C GLY A 255 -6.15 2.90 -38.33
N VAL A 256 -6.53 2.06 -37.37
CA VAL A 256 -7.88 1.49 -37.26
C VAL A 256 -8.49 1.91 -35.91
N PRO A 257 -9.47 2.82 -35.89
CA PRO A 257 -10.02 3.38 -34.65
C PRO A 257 -11.13 2.50 -34.04
N PHE A 258 -11.14 1.19 -34.33
CA PHE A 258 -12.11 0.26 -33.76
C PHE A 258 -11.42 -0.99 -33.25
N PHE A 259 -12.02 -1.60 -32.23
CA PHE A 259 -11.70 -2.94 -31.79
C PHE A 259 -12.95 -3.82 -31.85
N GLU A 260 -12.74 -5.12 -31.80
CA GLU A 260 -13.82 -6.10 -31.81
C GLU A 260 -13.83 -6.88 -30.51
N VAL A 261 -15.02 -7.20 -30.01
CA VAL A 261 -15.24 -8.11 -28.88
C VAL A 261 -16.22 -9.20 -29.30
N CYS A 262 -16.03 -10.41 -28.76
CA CYS A 262 -16.99 -11.50 -28.95
C CYS A 262 -17.72 -11.72 -27.63
N VAL A 263 -19.04 -11.59 -27.63
CA VAL A 263 -19.88 -11.66 -26.43
C VAL A 263 -20.91 -12.77 -26.51
N SER A 264 -21.33 -13.30 -25.36
CA SER A 264 -22.49 -14.18 -25.30
C SER A 264 -23.78 -13.35 -25.25
N PRO A 265 -24.76 -13.60 -26.14
CA PRO A 265 -26.07 -12.96 -26.08
C PRO A 265 -26.82 -13.21 -24.77
N THR A 266 -26.54 -14.31 -24.06
CA THR A 266 -27.17 -14.62 -22.77
C THR A 266 -26.52 -13.88 -21.60
N VAL A 267 -25.20 -13.62 -21.67
CA VAL A 267 -24.43 -12.98 -20.58
C VAL A 267 -24.43 -11.46 -20.71
N ALA A 268 -24.34 -10.94 -21.93
CA ALA A 268 -24.35 -9.51 -22.20
C ALA A 268 -25.36 -9.15 -23.31
N PRO A 269 -26.67 -9.38 -23.08
CA PRO A 269 -27.70 -9.07 -24.08
C PRO A 269 -27.68 -7.59 -24.47
N TRP A 270 -27.41 -6.71 -23.52
CA TRP A 270 -27.29 -5.26 -23.75
C TRP A 270 -26.22 -4.88 -24.78
N LEU A 271 -25.18 -5.72 -24.94
CA LEU A 271 -24.10 -5.52 -25.89
C LEU A 271 -24.35 -6.29 -27.19
N ALA A 272 -24.83 -7.53 -27.08
CA ALA A 272 -25.13 -8.39 -28.23
C ALA A 272 -26.29 -7.87 -29.08
N GLU A 273 -27.22 -7.12 -28.48
CA GLU A 273 -28.40 -6.53 -29.14
C GLU A 273 -28.28 -5.01 -29.29
N ALA A 274 -27.08 -4.45 -29.05
CA ALA A 274 -26.86 -3.02 -29.10
C ALA A 274 -27.20 -2.46 -30.50
N PRO A 275 -28.07 -1.44 -30.61
CA PRO A 275 -28.38 -0.83 -31.90
C PRO A 275 -27.12 -0.25 -32.55
N MET A 276 -27.07 -0.24 -33.89
CA MET A 276 -26.02 0.49 -34.61
C MET A 276 -25.99 1.95 -34.16
N ASP A 277 -24.79 2.53 -34.10
CA ASP A 277 -24.51 3.89 -33.65
C ASP A 277 -24.84 4.19 -32.18
N SER A 278 -25.26 3.19 -31.39
CA SER A 278 -25.39 3.35 -29.93
C SER A 278 -24.04 3.63 -29.29
N VAL A 279 -24.06 4.39 -28.20
CA VAL A 279 -22.88 4.78 -27.43
C VAL A 279 -22.75 3.87 -26.21
N ILE A 280 -21.59 3.24 -26.08
CA ILE A 280 -21.17 2.41 -24.97
C ILE A 280 -20.06 3.14 -24.23
N ARG A 281 -20.01 2.99 -22.92
CA ARG A 281 -18.94 3.48 -22.08
C ARG A 281 -17.75 2.53 -22.16
N VAL A 282 -16.61 3.02 -22.63
CA VAL A 282 -15.35 2.28 -22.68
C VAL A 282 -14.46 2.78 -21.54
N PHE A 283 -14.12 1.91 -20.60
CA PHE A 283 -13.39 2.32 -19.40
C PHE A 283 -11.88 2.19 -19.61
N TRP A 284 -11.37 0.96 -19.64
CA TRP A 284 -9.95 0.67 -19.86
C TRP A 284 -9.74 -0.77 -20.30
N VAL A 285 -8.54 -1.03 -20.83
CA VAL A 285 -8.03 -2.36 -21.17
C VAL A 285 -7.47 -3.04 -19.92
N VAL A 286 -7.71 -4.34 -19.82
CA VAL A 286 -7.24 -5.25 -18.78
C VAL A 286 -6.40 -6.34 -19.44
N SER A 287 -5.21 -6.59 -18.91
CA SER A 287 -4.32 -7.64 -19.43
C SER A 287 -4.44 -8.89 -18.57
N GLY A 288 -4.93 -9.97 -19.17
CA GLY A 288 -5.15 -11.25 -18.48
C GLY A 288 -4.24 -12.39 -18.95
N VAL A 289 -3.92 -12.43 -20.24
CA VAL A 289 -3.08 -13.50 -20.82
C VAL A 289 -1.79 -12.93 -21.39
N HIS A 290 -0.69 -13.62 -21.10
CA HIS A 290 0.67 -13.18 -21.46
C HIS A 290 1.00 -13.62 -22.89
N PHE A 291 0.78 -12.72 -23.86
CA PHE A 291 1.07 -12.98 -25.27
C PHE A 291 1.66 -11.74 -25.98
N GLU A 292 2.95 -11.48 -25.74
CA GLU A 292 3.64 -10.28 -26.22
C GLU A 292 4.20 -10.46 -27.64
N LEU A 293 3.45 -9.96 -28.64
CA LEU A 293 3.88 -10.00 -30.05
C LEU A 293 5.16 -9.19 -30.32
N ASP A 294 5.45 -8.17 -29.51
CA ASP A 294 6.63 -7.32 -29.69
C ASP A 294 7.96 -8.02 -29.31
N ALA A 295 7.90 -9.20 -28.69
CA ALA A 295 9.05 -10.03 -28.35
C ALA A 295 8.88 -11.46 -28.88
N PRO A 296 8.90 -11.68 -30.22
CA PRO A 296 8.56 -12.98 -30.82
C PRO A 296 9.41 -14.14 -30.31
N ALA A 297 10.66 -13.88 -29.93
CA ALA A 297 11.58 -14.87 -29.37
C ALA A 297 11.13 -15.46 -28.02
N SER A 298 10.21 -14.79 -27.31
CA SER A 298 9.65 -15.26 -26.04
C SER A 298 8.40 -16.14 -26.23
N ILE A 299 7.83 -16.17 -27.43
CA ILE A 299 6.63 -16.95 -27.73
C ILE A 299 7.03 -18.41 -27.93
N PRO A 300 6.39 -19.38 -27.25
CA PRO A 300 6.63 -20.80 -27.48
C PRO A 300 6.41 -21.17 -28.95
N THR A 301 7.30 -21.99 -29.51
CA THR A 301 7.22 -22.40 -30.92
C THR A 301 6.13 -23.44 -31.19
N LYS A 302 5.68 -24.16 -30.15
CA LYS A 302 4.60 -25.14 -30.21
C LYS A 302 3.50 -24.76 -29.25
N LEU A 303 2.37 -24.30 -29.80
CA LEU A 303 1.25 -23.78 -29.02
C LEU A 303 0.06 -24.75 -29.08
N LEU A 304 -0.62 -24.93 -27.96
CA LEU A 304 -1.91 -25.61 -27.87
C LEU A 304 -2.90 -24.72 -27.14
N PHE A 305 -3.90 -24.23 -27.86
CA PHE A 305 -5.05 -23.51 -27.32
C PHE A 305 -6.20 -24.49 -27.11
N VAL A 306 -6.81 -24.50 -25.93
CA VAL A 306 -8.02 -25.29 -25.63
C VAL A 306 -9.06 -24.34 -25.07
N SER A 307 -10.21 -24.19 -25.73
CA SER A 307 -11.23 -23.26 -25.27
C SER A 307 -12.64 -23.81 -25.27
N ASP A 308 -13.52 -23.30 -24.41
CA ASP A 308 -14.95 -23.64 -24.40
C ASP A 308 -15.85 -22.44 -24.72
N GLY A 309 -16.64 -22.58 -25.78
CA GLY A 309 -17.57 -21.56 -26.27
C GLY A 309 -16.90 -20.21 -26.51
N ILE A 310 -17.52 -19.14 -26.00
CA ILE A 310 -17.07 -17.75 -26.20
C ILE A 310 -15.69 -17.45 -25.60
N HIS A 311 -15.22 -18.27 -24.66
CA HIS A 311 -13.93 -18.09 -23.99
C HIS A 311 -12.74 -18.29 -24.92
N GLY A 312 -12.96 -18.80 -26.14
CA GLY A 312 -11.96 -18.79 -27.21
C GLY A 312 -11.62 -17.40 -27.78
N ALA A 313 -12.37 -16.35 -27.41
CA ALA A 313 -12.19 -14.99 -27.90
C ALA A 313 -10.74 -14.44 -27.78
N PRO A 314 -10.02 -14.57 -26.63
CA PRO A 314 -8.64 -14.13 -26.53
C PRO A 314 -7.70 -14.87 -27.50
N PHE A 315 -7.94 -16.16 -27.74
CA PHE A 315 -7.12 -16.97 -28.65
C PHE A 315 -7.31 -16.57 -30.11
N LEU A 316 -8.49 -16.08 -30.49
CA LEU A 316 -8.69 -15.50 -31.82
C LEU A 316 -7.73 -14.31 -32.06
N ALA A 317 -7.59 -13.41 -31.09
CA ALA A 317 -6.63 -12.30 -31.20
C ALA A 317 -5.17 -12.79 -31.22
N MET A 318 -4.83 -13.81 -30.42
CA MET A 318 -3.47 -14.38 -30.39
C MET A 318 -3.11 -15.02 -31.72
N VAL A 319 -4.00 -15.83 -32.30
CA VAL A 319 -3.80 -16.47 -33.61
C VAL A 319 -3.65 -15.43 -34.72
N LYS A 320 -4.52 -14.40 -34.74
CA LYS A 320 -4.37 -13.28 -35.69
C LYS A 320 -3.05 -12.52 -35.47
N GLY A 321 -2.64 -12.36 -34.22
CA GLY A 321 -1.37 -11.73 -33.84
C GLY A 321 -0.15 -12.51 -34.33
N LEU A 322 -0.12 -13.83 -34.11
CA LEU A 322 0.91 -14.73 -34.64
C LEU A 322 1.01 -14.64 -36.16
N HIS A 323 -0.13 -14.62 -36.85
CA HIS A 323 -0.16 -14.46 -38.29
C HIS A 323 0.42 -13.10 -38.73
N ALA A 324 0.11 -12.02 -38.00
CA ALA A 324 0.62 -10.68 -38.28
C ALA A 324 2.14 -10.55 -38.07
N LEU A 325 2.77 -11.43 -37.29
CA LEU A 325 4.24 -11.46 -37.13
C LEU A 325 4.97 -11.95 -38.38
N GLY A 326 4.31 -12.71 -39.26
CA GLY A 326 4.96 -13.30 -40.43
C GLY A 326 6.25 -14.03 -40.06
N ASP A 327 7.31 -13.81 -40.81
CA ASP A 327 8.63 -14.46 -40.64
C ASP A 327 9.31 -14.23 -39.28
N ALA A 328 8.79 -13.32 -38.45
CA ALA A 328 9.31 -13.10 -37.11
C ALA A 328 8.89 -14.22 -36.12
N PHE A 329 7.87 -15.01 -36.43
CA PHE A 329 7.47 -16.18 -35.65
C PHE A 329 7.69 -17.46 -36.47
N VAL A 330 8.42 -18.42 -35.90
CA VAL A 330 8.67 -19.73 -36.52
C VAL A 330 8.15 -20.82 -35.59
N GLY A 331 6.89 -21.20 -35.78
CA GLY A 331 6.19 -22.17 -34.95
C GLY A 331 4.85 -22.60 -35.51
N ASP A 332 4.18 -23.51 -34.81
CA ASP A 332 2.85 -24.01 -35.14
C ASP A 332 1.90 -23.93 -33.94
N ALA A 333 0.63 -23.68 -34.23
CA ALA A 333 -0.41 -23.52 -33.22
C ALA A 333 -1.56 -24.47 -33.50
N ILE A 334 -2.03 -25.17 -32.47
CA ILE A 334 -3.23 -25.99 -32.54
C ILE A 334 -4.27 -25.36 -31.64
N TRP A 335 -5.51 -25.25 -32.11
CA TRP A 335 -6.61 -24.72 -31.32
C TRP A 335 -7.79 -25.69 -31.31
N LEU A 336 -7.95 -26.40 -30.19
CA LEU A 336 -9.12 -27.22 -29.91
C LEU A 336 -10.24 -26.37 -29.31
N GLN A 337 -11.34 -26.25 -30.04
CA GLN A 337 -12.54 -25.53 -29.63
C GLN A 337 -13.59 -26.53 -29.14
N CYS A 338 -14.10 -26.29 -27.94
CA CYS A 338 -15.15 -27.06 -27.31
C CYS A 338 -16.44 -26.24 -27.26
N GLY A 339 -17.59 -26.91 -27.29
CA GLY A 339 -18.89 -26.28 -27.07
C GLY A 339 -20.02 -26.98 -27.81
N LEU A 340 -21.25 -26.48 -27.66
CA LEU A 340 -22.42 -27.05 -28.34
C LEU A 340 -22.34 -26.90 -29.86
N GLU A 341 -21.88 -25.74 -30.33
CA GLU A 341 -21.74 -25.42 -31.75
C GLU A 341 -20.47 -24.57 -31.99
N PRO A 342 -19.83 -24.69 -33.17
CA PRO A 342 -18.67 -23.89 -33.51
C PRO A 342 -19.04 -22.43 -33.75
N ILE A 343 -18.30 -21.52 -33.13
CA ILE A 343 -18.44 -20.07 -33.38
C ILE A 343 -17.78 -19.74 -34.72
N PRO A 344 -18.49 -19.14 -35.71
CA PRO A 344 -17.98 -18.99 -37.07
C PRO A 344 -16.63 -18.29 -37.18
N CYS A 345 -16.41 -17.20 -36.42
CA CYS A 345 -15.15 -16.46 -36.44
C CYS A 345 -13.98 -17.21 -35.80
N PHE A 346 -14.23 -18.26 -35.00
CA PHE A 346 -13.18 -19.10 -34.42
C PHE A 346 -12.81 -20.25 -35.34
N ARG A 347 -13.75 -20.75 -36.16
CA ARG A 347 -13.51 -21.85 -37.10
C ARG A 347 -12.52 -21.49 -38.21
N ARG A 348 -12.47 -20.22 -38.60
CA ARG A 348 -11.57 -19.71 -39.64
C ARG A 348 -10.93 -18.41 -39.17
N PRO A 349 -10.00 -18.48 -38.20
CA PRO A 349 -9.52 -17.30 -37.48
C PRO A 349 -8.75 -16.31 -38.36
N LEU A 350 -8.29 -16.74 -39.54
CA LEU A 350 -7.50 -15.96 -40.50
C LEU A 350 -8.27 -15.58 -41.77
N GLU A 351 -9.56 -15.94 -41.89
CA GLU A 351 -10.37 -15.62 -43.07
C GLU A 351 -10.60 -14.10 -43.20
N GLY A 352 -10.34 -13.55 -44.39
CA GLY A 352 -10.49 -12.12 -44.67
C GLY A 352 -9.25 -11.25 -44.42
N LEU A 353 -8.14 -11.80 -43.93
CA LEU A 353 -6.85 -11.09 -43.82
C LEU A 353 -6.09 -11.11 -45.16
N ALA A 354 -5.47 -9.98 -45.54
CA ALA A 354 -4.62 -9.89 -46.73
C ALA A 354 -3.27 -10.61 -46.49
N ASN A 355 -2.71 -11.27 -47.52
CA ASN A 355 -1.53 -12.15 -47.48
C ASN A 355 -1.73 -13.54 -46.83
N THR A 356 -2.73 -14.30 -47.25
CA THR A 356 -2.84 -15.75 -46.93
C THR A 356 -1.74 -16.62 -47.57
N THR A 357 -0.71 -16.03 -48.19
CA THR A 357 0.41 -16.72 -48.83
C THR A 357 1.65 -16.84 -47.95
N SER A 358 1.71 -16.20 -46.77
CA SER A 358 2.83 -16.37 -45.83
C SER A 358 2.61 -17.56 -44.91
N SER A 359 3.52 -18.53 -44.96
CA SER A 359 3.49 -19.83 -44.26
C SER A 359 3.80 -19.78 -42.75
N CYS A 360 3.71 -18.62 -42.10
CA CYS A 360 4.40 -18.38 -40.83
C CYS A 360 3.64 -18.65 -39.53
N ALA A 361 2.36 -19.00 -39.61
CA ALA A 361 1.64 -19.57 -38.48
C ALA A 361 0.56 -20.51 -39.01
N ASN A 362 0.90 -21.80 -39.17
CA ASN A 362 -0.10 -22.83 -39.41
C ASN A 362 -0.89 -22.98 -38.11
N CYS A 363 -2.02 -22.27 -38.00
CA CYS A 363 -2.99 -22.53 -36.95
C CYS A 363 -4.00 -23.56 -37.45
N GLU A 364 -3.94 -24.77 -36.91
CA GLU A 364 -4.93 -25.80 -37.15
C GLU A 364 -6.01 -25.75 -36.07
N THR A 365 -7.27 -25.58 -36.49
CA THR A 365 -8.41 -25.52 -35.58
C THR A 365 -9.19 -26.82 -35.61
N PHE A 366 -9.47 -27.37 -34.43
CA PHE A 366 -10.30 -28.54 -34.22
C PHE A 366 -11.56 -28.15 -33.45
N PHE A 367 -12.64 -28.91 -33.61
CA PHE A 367 -13.87 -28.70 -32.85
C PHE A 367 -14.34 -30.02 -32.24
N ALA A 368 -14.64 -30.00 -30.95
CA ALA A 368 -15.24 -31.08 -30.20
C ALA A 368 -16.44 -30.57 -29.40
N THR A 369 -17.35 -31.45 -29.01
CA THR A 369 -18.48 -31.05 -28.15
C THR A 369 -18.06 -30.87 -26.68
N THR A 370 -17.11 -31.68 -26.22
CA THR A 370 -16.50 -31.62 -24.89
C THR A 370 -15.02 -31.93 -24.98
N VAL A 371 -14.22 -31.48 -23.99
CA VAL A 371 -12.80 -31.86 -23.91
C VAL A 371 -12.65 -33.27 -23.33
N SER A 372 -11.87 -34.13 -23.99
CA SER A 372 -11.49 -35.45 -23.48
C SER A 372 -10.02 -35.75 -23.82
N GLY A 373 -9.43 -36.75 -23.17
CA GLY A 373 -8.06 -37.17 -23.47
C GLY A 373 -7.88 -37.60 -24.94
N ASP A 374 -8.88 -38.29 -25.50
CA ASP A 374 -8.86 -38.73 -26.90
C ASP A 374 -8.96 -37.54 -27.86
N GLU A 375 -9.83 -36.57 -27.60
CA GLU A 375 -9.96 -35.36 -28.43
C GLU A 375 -8.67 -34.52 -28.42
N LEU A 376 -8.01 -34.42 -27.25
CA LEU A 376 -6.72 -33.75 -27.12
C LEU A 376 -5.62 -34.45 -27.90
N LEU A 377 -5.57 -35.79 -27.87
CA LEU A 377 -4.58 -36.58 -28.61
C LEU A 377 -4.86 -36.60 -30.12
N ILE A 378 -6.13 -36.52 -30.54
CA ILE A 378 -6.52 -36.37 -31.94
C ILE A 378 -6.08 -34.99 -32.47
N ALA A 379 -6.36 -33.93 -31.71
CA ALA A 379 -6.01 -32.58 -32.10
C ALA A 379 -4.49 -32.34 -32.04
N ALA A 380 -3.82 -32.79 -30.99
CA ALA A 380 -2.39 -32.62 -30.76
C ALA A 380 -1.72 -33.93 -30.35
N PRO A 381 -1.34 -34.80 -31.30
CA PRO A 381 -0.66 -36.07 -31.00
C PRO A 381 0.68 -35.90 -30.25
N ASP A 382 1.29 -34.72 -30.34
CA ASP A 382 2.53 -34.33 -29.67
C ASP A 382 2.30 -33.41 -28.46
N ILE A 383 1.16 -33.56 -27.76
CA ILE A 383 0.71 -32.68 -26.66
C ILE A 383 1.78 -32.40 -25.59
N GLU A 384 2.63 -33.37 -25.26
CA GLU A 384 3.71 -33.23 -24.26
C GLU A 384 4.77 -32.18 -24.65
N ALA A 385 4.91 -31.89 -25.94
CA ALA A 385 5.87 -30.92 -26.47
C ALA A 385 5.26 -29.51 -26.67
N ARG A 386 3.99 -29.31 -26.31
CA ARG A 386 3.25 -28.06 -26.55
C ARG A 386 3.06 -27.25 -25.28
N HIS A 387 3.13 -25.93 -25.42
CA HIS A 387 2.73 -25.01 -24.36
C HIS A 387 1.21 -24.85 -24.38
N LEU A 388 0.55 -25.26 -23.29
CA LEU A 388 -0.90 -25.30 -23.17
C LEU A 388 -1.45 -23.97 -22.66
N PHE A 389 -2.40 -23.40 -23.40
CA PHE A 389 -3.25 -22.29 -23.00
C PHE A 389 -4.70 -22.79 -22.92
N VAL A 390 -5.37 -22.61 -21.78
CA VAL A 390 -6.76 -23.05 -21.57
C VAL A 390 -7.65 -21.84 -21.29
N ALA A 391 -8.78 -21.74 -21.99
CA ALA A 391 -9.80 -20.72 -21.76
C ALA A 391 -11.20 -21.32 -21.91
N GLY A 392 -11.81 -21.78 -20.82
CA GLY A 392 -13.16 -22.32 -20.84
C GLY A 392 -14.09 -21.58 -19.88
N ALA A 393 -15.37 -21.97 -19.90
CA ALA A 393 -16.29 -21.62 -18.83
C ALA A 393 -15.89 -22.35 -17.54
N ALA A 394 -14.83 -21.92 -16.88
CA ALA A 394 -15.07 -21.51 -15.52
C ALA A 394 -15.70 -20.13 -15.73
N SER A 395 -17.03 -20.03 -15.64
CA SER A 395 -17.70 -18.78 -15.98
C SER A 395 -16.98 -17.59 -15.32
N LEU A 396 -16.96 -16.42 -15.94
CA LEU A 396 -16.47 -15.22 -15.23
C LEU A 396 -17.35 -14.91 -13.99
N GLU A 397 -18.48 -15.59 -13.87
CA GLU A 397 -19.20 -15.79 -12.61
C GLU A 397 -18.52 -16.83 -11.69
N ASP A 398 -18.09 -18.01 -12.15
CA ASP A 398 -17.43 -19.11 -11.41
C ASP A 398 -15.93 -18.95 -11.13
N THR A 399 -15.25 -17.97 -11.71
CA THR A 399 -13.87 -17.61 -11.33
C THR A 399 -13.86 -16.66 -10.13
N SER A 400 -14.94 -15.90 -9.97
CA SER A 400 -15.18 -15.18 -8.73
C SER A 400 -15.65 -16.17 -7.68
N MET A 401 -14.86 -16.31 -6.62
CA MET A 401 -15.21 -17.11 -5.45
C MET A 401 -16.51 -16.63 -4.77
N VAL A 402 -16.94 -15.39 -5.06
CA VAL A 402 -18.17 -14.78 -4.56
C VAL A 402 -19.23 -14.63 -5.67
N TYR A 403 -20.50 -14.69 -5.28
CA TYR A 403 -21.63 -14.25 -6.10
C TYR A 403 -22.28 -13.01 -5.47
N VAL A 404 -22.95 -12.22 -6.30
CA VAL A 404 -23.80 -11.10 -5.88
C VAL A 404 -25.22 -11.40 -6.37
N ASP A 405 -26.18 -11.44 -5.45
CA ASP A 405 -27.59 -11.66 -5.75
C ASP A 405 -28.27 -10.34 -6.21
N ASP A 406 -29.44 -10.44 -6.82
CA ASP A 406 -30.19 -9.30 -7.37
C ASP A 406 -30.55 -8.24 -6.31
N ASP A 407 -30.65 -8.67 -5.05
CA ASP A 407 -30.91 -7.78 -3.91
C ASP A 407 -29.64 -7.11 -3.35
N GLY A 408 -28.48 -7.34 -3.96
CA GLY A 408 -27.17 -6.84 -3.55
C GLY A 408 -26.50 -7.67 -2.46
N SER A 409 -27.03 -8.84 -2.10
CA SER A 409 -26.40 -9.74 -1.14
C SER A 409 -25.18 -10.44 -1.75
N VAL A 410 -24.12 -10.60 -0.96
CA VAL A 410 -22.88 -11.26 -1.39
C VAL A 410 -22.66 -12.54 -0.60
N GLY A 411 -22.35 -13.62 -1.30
CA GLY A 411 -22.07 -14.94 -0.71
C GLY A 411 -20.96 -15.69 -1.41
N ILE A 412 -20.59 -16.85 -0.86
CA ILE A 412 -19.57 -17.75 -1.43
C ILE A 412 -20.23 -18.77 -2.34
N ARG A 413 -19.71 -18.95 -3.56
CA ARG A 413 -20.25 -19.95 -4.49
C ARG A 413 -20.08 -21.37 -3.96
N ASP A 414 -21.04 -22.23 -4.30
CA ASP A 414 -21.14 -23.57 -3.74
C ASP A 414 -19.92 -24.47 -4.03
N ASN A 415 -19.31 -24.35 -5.21
CA ASN A 415 -18.10 -25.09 -5.56
C ASN A 415 -16.93 -24.80 -4.59
N PHE A 416 -16.67 -23.53 -4.27
CA PHE A 416 -15.64 -23.14 -3.30
C PHE A 416 -16.05 -23.45 -1.87
N ARG A 417 -17.34 -23.23 -1.54
CA ARG A 417 -17.89 -23.52 -0.22
C ARG A 417 -17.75 -24.99 0.15
N VAL A 418 -18.15 -25.89 -0.75
CA VAL A 418 -18.02 -27.34 -0.54
C VAL A 418 -16.56 -27.76 -0.41
N LEU A 419 -15.68 -27.19 -1.23
CA LEU A 419 -14.25 -27.48 -1.21
C LEU A 419 -13.58 -27.05 0.11
N LEU A 420 -13.89 -25.85 0.60
CA LEU A 420 -13.18 -25.19 1.71
C LEU A 420 -13.88 -25.37 3.07
N ALA A 421 -15.13 -25.84 3.11
CA ALA A 421 -15.89 -26.04 4.34
C ALA A 421 -15.18 -26.90 5.41
N PRO A 422 -14.39 -27.95 5.07
CA PRO A 422 -13.64 -28.72 6.07
C PRO A 422 -12.60 -27.89 6.84
N ASP A 423 -12.00 -26.89 6.17
CA ASP A 423 -10.94 -26.05 6.72
C ASP A 423 -11.44 -24.74 7.33
N MET A 424 -12.70 -24.38 7.04
CA MET A 424 -13.36 -23.22 7.64
C MET A 424 -13.54 -23.45 9.14
N GLY A 425 -12.82 -22.74 10.01
CA GLY A 425 -12.90 -22.97 11.45
C GLY A 425 -14.05 -22.26 12.18
N MET A 426 -14.72 -21.30 11.54
CA MET A 426 -15.83 -20.55 12.16
C MET A 426 -17.16 -21.32 12.07
N SER A 427 -18.14 -20.89 12.88
CA SER A 427 -19.46 -21.53 12.97
C SER A 427 -20.35 -21.36 11.74
N ILE A 428 -20.25 -20.23 11.02
CA ILE A 428 -21.00 -20.01 9.77
C ILE A 428 -20.24 -20.62 8.60
N LYS A 429 -20.83 -21.64 7.97
CA LYS A 429 -20.28 -22.27 6.77
C LYS A 429 -20.82 -21.70 5.46
N GLU A 430 -21.95 -20.98 5.52
CA GLU A 430 -22.61 -20.37 4.36
C GLU A 430 -22.76 -18.87 4.61
N PRO A 431 -21.67 -18.09 4.54
CA PRO A 431 -21.75 -16.67 4.85
C PRO A 431 -22.46 -15.91 3.73
N ILE A 432 -23.49 -15.16 4.11
CA ILE A 432 -24.21 -14.25 3.22
C ILE A 432 -24.27 -12.87 3.87
N VAL A 433 -23.72 -11.87 3.21
CA VAL A 433 -23.76 -10.48 3.64
C VAL A 433 -24.79 -9.73 2.81
N THR A 434 -25.86 -9.28 3.45
CA THR A 434 -26.93 -8.53 2.79
C THR A 434 -26.70 -7.02 2.96
N PRO A 435 -27.30 -6.15 2.14
CA PRO A 435 -27.27 -4.71 2.38
C PRO A 435 -27.83 -4.31 3.75
N LYS A 436 -28.76 -5.12 4.30
CA LYS A 436 -29.26 -4.94 5.67
C LYS A 436 -28.20 -5.25 6.71
N HIS A 437 -27.38 -6.29 6.52
CA HIS A 437 -26.24 -6.57 7.39
C HIS A 437 -25.27 -5.38 7.40
N GLU A 438 -24.94 -4.83 6.24
CA GLU A 438 -24.08 -3.65 6.18
C GLU A 438 -24.67 -2.44 6.88
N ALA A 439 -25.96 -2.13 6.65
CA ALA A 439 -26.62 -1.01 7.32
C ALA A 439 -26.63 -1.18 8.84
N LEU A 440 -26.85 -2.40 9.33
CA LEU A 440 -26.74 -2.73 10.75
C LEU A 440 -25.33 -2.51 11.26
N MET A 441 -24.29 -3.03 10.57
CA MET A 441 -22.90 -2.86 10.98
C MET A 441 -22.48 -1.39 10.99
N ARG A 442 -22.85 -0.61 9.95
CA ARG A 442 -22.56 0.84 9.85
C ARG A 442 -23.21 1.64 10.99
N SER A 443 -24.50 1.42 11.22
CA SER A 443 -25.23 2.09 12.30
C SER A 443 -24.70 1.72 13.68
N HIS A 444 -24.41 0.43 13.90
CA HIS A 444 -23.80 -0.08 15.12
C HIS A 444 -22.42 0.53 15.37
N TRP A 445 -21.55 0.52 14.35
CA TRP A 445 -20.20 1.06 14.48
C TRP A 445 -20.21 2.55 14.79
N ALA A 446 -21.14 3.32 14.20
CA ALA A 446 -21.32 4.73 14.53
C ALA A 446 -21.69 4.97 16.00
N ILE A 447 -22.39 4.03 16.65
CA ILE A 447 -22.70 4.09 18.08
C ILE A 447 -21.45 3.74 18.91
N VAL A 448 -20.71 2.69 18.54
CA VAL A 448 -19.46 2.30 19.21
C VAL A 448 -18.44 3.45 19.19
N VAL A 449 -18.23 4.10 18.04
CA VAL A 449 -17.29 5.23 17.89
C VAL A 449 -17.71 6.45 18.71
N LYS A 450 -19.02 6.67 18.92
CA LYS A 450 -19.53 7.74 19.80
C LYS A 450 -19.39 7.40 21.29
N GLY A 451 -19.22 6.12 21.62
CA GLY A 451 -19.25 5.59 22.98
C GLY A 451 -20.63 5.06 23.34
N THR A 452 -20.66 3.80 23.78
CA THR A 452 -21.85 3.14 24.32
C THR A 452 -21.90 3.31 25.83
N GLU A 453 -22.91 2.74 26.50
CA GLU A 453 -22.94 2.68 27.97
C GLU A 453 -21.77 1.89 28.59
N ALA A 454 -21.11 1.03 27.81
CA ALA A 454 -19.93 0.29 28.26
C ALA A 454 -18.68 1.17 28.32
N PHE A 455 -18.69 2.34 27.67
CA PHE A 455 -17.57 3.27 27.67
C PHE A 455 -17.57 4.14 28.93
N ASP A 456 -16.55 3.95 29.76
CA ASP A 456 -16.28 4.72 30.97
C ASP A 456 -15.17 5.76 30.70
N ARG A 457 -15.54 7.05 30.72
CA ARG A 457 -14.61 8.17 30.47
C ARG A 457 -13.54 8.34 31.54
N GLU A 458 -13.73 7.79 32.74
CA GLU A 458 -12.72 7.83 33.79
C GLU A 458 -11.64 6.76 33.59
N LYS A 459 -11.96 5.68 32.87
CA LYS A 459 -11.05 4.55 32.60
C LYS A 459 -10.44 4.56 31.22
N HIS A 460 -11.10 5.19 30.26
CA HIS A 460 -10.72 5.13 28.85
C HIS A 460 -10.76 6.51 28.21
N VAL A 461 -9.70 6.82 27.44
CA VAL A 461 -9.53 8.14 26.81
C VAL A 461 -10.59 8.40 25.74
N THR A 462 -10.78 7.45 24.82
CA THR A 462 -11.77 7.55 23.74
C THR A 462 -12.48 6.21 23.51
N PRO A 463 -13.71 6.20 22.97
CA PRO A 463 -14.41 4.96 22.64
C PRO A 463 -13.63 4.07 21.67
N THR A 464 -12.96 4.66 20.67
CA THR A 464 -12.12 3.92 19.73
C THR A 464 -10.92 3.27 20.44
N LYS A 465 -10.30 3.98 21.38
CA LYS A 465 -9.20 3.44 22.21
C LYS A 465 -9.66 2.31 23.11
N PHE A 466 -10.85 2.43 23.70
CA PHE A 466 -11.48 1.34 24.43
C PHE A 466 -11.64 0.09 23.52
N PHE A 467 -12.17 0.25 22.30
CA PHE A 467 -12.32 -0.86 21.35
C PHE A 467 -11.01 -1.61 21.05
N TYR A 468 -9.97 -0.93 20.54
CA TYR A 468 -8.77 -1.66 20.14
C TYR A 468 -7.94 -2.16 21.33
N THR A 469 -7.95 -1.47 22.48
CA THR A 469 -7.25 -1.96 23.67
C THR A 469 -7.92 -3.21 24.23
N THR A 470 -9.27 -3.26 24.27
CA THR A 470 -10.01 -4.47 24.61
C THR A 470 -9.73 -5.60 23.62
N PHE A 471 -9.72 -5.32 22.30
CA PHE A 471 -9.41 -6.32 21.28
C PHE A 471 -8.04 -6.97 21.47
N TYR A 472 -6.98 -6.17 21.55
CA TYR A 472 -5.62 -6.71 21.65
C TYR A 472 -5.39 -7.42 23.00
N SER A 473 -6.00 -6.94 24.08
CA SER A 473 -5.97 -7.65 25.37
C SER A 473 -6.55 -9.05 25.25
N LEU A 474 -7.76 -9.17 24.70
CA LEU A 474 -8.41 -10.46 24.52
C LEU A 474 -7.68 -11.36 23.52
N LEU A 475 -7.12 -10.78 22.45
CA LEU A 475 -6.41 -11.54 21.42
C LEU A 475 -5.15 -12.20 21.98
N PHE A 476 -4.37 -11.45 22.76
CA PHE A 476 -3.12 -11.96 23.33
C PHE A 476 -3.36 -12.85 24.56
N GLU A 477 -4.49 -12.72 25.23
CA GLU A 477 -4.93 -13.69 26.22
C GLU A 477 -5.35 -15.02 25.56
N ALA A 478 -6.14 -14.96 24.49
CA ALA A 478 -6.64 -16.13 23.78
C ALA A 478 -5.54 -16.88 23.01
N SER A 479 -4.65 -16.16 22.33
CA SER A 479 -3.51 -16.74 21.61
C SER A 479 -2.24 -15.92 21.86
N PRO A 480 -1.53 -16.22 22.97
CA PRO A 480 -0.33 -15.51 23.35
C PRO A 480 0.77 -15.53 22.28
N SER A 481 0.87 -16.62 21.52
CA SER A 481 1.84 -16.80 20.42
C SER A 481 1.71 -15.80 19.29
N ILE A 482 0.59 -15.08 19.18
CA ILE A 482 0.35 -14.06 18.15
C ILE A 482 1.06 -12.74 18.47
N ARG A 483 1.33 -12.44 19.76
CA ARG A 483 1.90 -11.14 20.19
C ARG A 483 3.15 -10.70 19.40
N PRO A 484 4.12 -11.58 19.08
CA PRO A 484 5.31 -11.19 18.31
C PRO A 484 5.02 -10.76 16.87
N MET A 485 3.84 -11.03 16.31
CA MET A 485 3.49 -10.55 14.97
C MET A 485 3.22 -9.04 14.96
N PHE A 486 2.87 -8.45 16.11
CA PHE A 486 2.48 -7.04 16.25
C PHE A 486 3.62 -6.20 16.85
N ARG A 487 4.51 -5.68 15.99
CA ARG A 487 5.75 -5.00 16.43
C ARG A 487 5.58 -3.53 16.82
N SER A 488 4.67 -2.82 16.15
CA SER A 488 4.44 -1.38 16.35
C SER A 488 3.51 -1.10 17.54
N SER A 489 3.37 0.17 17.91
CA SER A 489 2.48 0.64 18.97
C SER A 489 1.04 0.19 18.72
N MET A 490 0.36 -0.28 19.79
CA MET A 490 -1.02 -0.75 19.69
C MET A 490 -2.00 0.38 19.35
N THR A 491 -1.67 1.64 19.67
CA THR A 491 -2.46 2.80 19.23
C THR A 491 -2.49 2.90 17.71
N PHE A 492 -1.34 2.76 17.05
CA PHE A 492 -1.25 2.78 15.60
C PHE A 492 -1.98 1.57 14.98
N GLN A 493 -1.78 0.38 15.55
CA GLN A 493 -2.43 -0.85 15.09
C GLN A 493 -3.97 -0.80 15.29
N GLY A 494 -4.45 -0.13 16.33
CA GLY A 494 -5.88 0.08 16.57
C GLY A 494 -6.60 0.86 15.47
N ARG A 495 -5.90 1.78 14.78
CA ARG A 495 -6.45 2.47 13.61
C ARG A 495 -6.63 1.53 12.42
N MET A 496 -5.68 0.61 12.20
CA MET A 496 -5.80 -0.42 11.18
C MET A 496 -7.00 -1.34 11.46
N LEU A 497 -7.23 -1.70 12.73
CA LEU A 497 -8.38 -2.50 13.15
C LEU A 497 -9.72 -1.80 12.88
N THR A 498 -9.79 -0.47 13.03
CA THR A 498 -10.98 0.31 12.64
C THR A 498 -11.24 0.22 11.13
N GLY A 499 -10.18 0.18 10.33
CA GLY A 499 -10.26 -0.07 8.88
C GLY A 499 -10.86 -1.45 8.55
N VAL A 500 -10.58 -2.47 9.36
CA VAL A 500 -11.21 -3.80 9.22
C VAL A 500 -12.72 -3.72 9.41
N ILE A 501 -13.20 -2.99 10.42
CA ILE A 501 -14.65 -2.78 10.61
C ILE A 501 -15.27 -2.06 9.40
N GLY A 502 -14.58 -1.05 8.87
CA GLY A 502 -14.99 -0.37 7.64
C GLY A 502 -15.12 -1.33 6.46
N ALA A 503 -14.12 -2.19 6.25
CA ALA A 503 -14.12 -3.18 5.16
C ALA A 503 -15.24 -4.22 5.30
N LEU A 504 -15.50 -4.71 6.52
CA LEU A 504 -16.63 -5.60 6.80
C LEU A 504 -17.97 -4.90 6.53
N ALA A 505 -18.07 -3.61 6.85
CA ALA A 505 -19.28 -2.81 6.69
C ALA A 505 -19.54 -2.34 5.25
N THR A 506 -18.64 -2.62 4.29
CA THR A 506 -18.80 -2.32 2.86
C THR A 506 -18.58 -3.55 1.97
N ALA A 507 -18.76 -4.76 2.54
CA ALA A 507 -18.52 -6.02 1.85
C ALA A 507 -19.36 -6.23 0.58
N THR A 508 -20.54 -5.61 0.47
CA THR A 508 -21.42 -5.71 -0.72
C THR A 508 -21.14 -4.65 -1.78
N HIS A 509 -20.21 -3.71 -1.52
CA HIS A 509 -19.88 -2.58 -2.40
C HIS A 509 -18.39 -2.47 -2.72
N ALA A 510 -17.55 -3.37 -2.19
CA ALA A 510 -16.15 -3.41 -2.56
C ALA A 510 -16.06 -3.92 -3.99
N ASP A 511 -15.83 -3.03 -4.97
CA ASP A 511 -15.57 -3.38 -6.37
C ASP A 511 -14.60 -4.57 -6.41
N ASN A 512 -15.13 -5.77 -6.71
CA ASN A 512 -14.62 -7.10 -6.36
C ASN A 512 -13.09 -7.24 -6.21
N GLY A 513 -12.58 -6.88 -5.04
CA GLY A 513 -11.16 -6.95 -4.70
C GLY A 513 -10.73 -8.30 -4.13
N ILE A 514 -11.27 -9.44 -4.61
CA ILE A 514 -10.91 -10.79 -4.14
C ILE A 514 -9.39 -10.95 -4.10
N PHE A 515 -8.72 -10.54 -5.18
CA PHE A 515 -7.26 -10.55 -5.28
C PHE A 515 -6.61 -9.73 -4.16
N ASN A 516 -7.11 -8.54 -3.83
CA ASN A 516 -6.55 -7.72 -2.77
C ASN A 516 -6.72 -8.38 -1.40
N ILE A 517 -7.89 -8.97 -1.13
CA ILE A 517 -8.16 -9.72 0.10
C ILE A 517 -7.24 -10.95 0.20
N GLN A 518 -7.05 -11.67 -0.90
CA GLN A 518 -6.12 -12.80 -0.99
C GLN A 518 -4.66 -12.37 -0.81
N GLN A 519 -4.26 -11.21 -1.34
CA GLN A 519 -2.92 -10.65 -1.12
C GLN A 519 -2.68 -10.27 0.34
N LEU A 520 -3.71 -9.89 1.10
CA LEU A 520 -3.57 -9.73 2.55
C LEU A 520 -3.16 -11.06 3.20
N ALA A 521 -3.75 -12.19 2.81
CA ALA A 521 -3.37 -13.50 3.33
C ALA A 521 -1.92 -13.88 2.97
N VAL A 522 -1.47 -13.61 1.74
CA VAL A 522 -0.06 -13.79 1.34
C VAL A 522 0.86 -12.96 2.23
N ASN A 523 0.50 -11.69 2.50
CA ASN A 523 1.29 -10.82 3.35
C ASN A 523 1.27 -11.27 4.82
N HIS A 524 0.13 -11.73 5.33
CA HIS A 524 0.01 -12.26 6.70
C HIS A 524 0.85 -13.52 6.91
N ALA A 525 0.96 -14.39 5.90
CA ALA A 525 1.80 -15.58 5.96
C ALA A 525 3.29 -15.22 6.17
N LYS A 526 3.78 -14.09 5.65
CA LYS A 526 5.16 -13.59 5.90
C LYS A 526 5.44 -13.31 7.37
N TYR A 527 4.40 -13.03 8.16
CA TYR A 527 4.50 -12.83 9.61
C TYR A 527 4.21 -14.09 10.43
N GLY A 528 3.79 -15.18 9.78
CA GLY A 528 3.46 -16.46 10.40
C GLY A 528 1.99 -16.66 10.74
N ALA A 529 1.07 -15.95 10.09
CA ALA A 529 -0.36 -16.16 10.29
C ALA A 529 -0.76 -17.57 9.82
N THR A 530 -1.42 -18.33 10.69
CA THR A 530 -1.95 -19.68 10.41
C THR A 530 -3.46 -19.63 10.30
N ASN A 531 -4.07 -20.70 9.80
CA ASN A 531 -5.53 -20.84 9.78
C ASN A 531 -6.15 -20.66 11.19
N GLU A 532 -5.50 -21.23 12.22
CA GLU A 532 -5.91 -21.10 13.62
C GLU A 532 -5.92 -19.65 14.12
N HIS A 533 -4.92 -18.84 13.71
CA HIS A 533 -4.88 -17.43 14.08
C HIS A 533 -6.07 -16.64 13.52
N TYR A 534 -6.57 -16.96 12.32
CA TYR A 534 -7.78 -16.33 11.77
C TYR A 534 -9.04 -16.73 12.54
N ILE A 535 -9.12 -17.95 13.06
CA ILE A 535 -10.25 -18.37 13.90
C ILE A 535 -10.26 -17.56 15.20
N THR A 536 -9.14 -17.55 15.92
CA THR A 536 -9.01 -16.79 17.17
C THR A 536 -9.31 -15.31 16.94
N LEU A 537 -8.78 -14.71 15.87
CA LEU A 537 -9.01 -13.30 15.56
C LEU A 537 -10.50 -12.99 15.38
N GLY A 538 -11.24 -13.83 14.67
CA GLY A 538 -12.67 -13.64 14.43
C GLY A 538 -13.51 -13.75 15.69
N GLU A 539 -13.22 -14.75 16.53
CA GLU A 539 -13.87 -14.95 17.82
C GLU A 539 -13.60 -13.78 18.78
N THR A 540 -12.33 -13.38 18.88
CA THR A 540 -11.92 -12.23 19.68
C THR A 540 -12.57 -10.94 19.19
N LEU A 541 -12.67 -10.72 17.88
CA LEU A 541 -13.31 -9.52 17.32
C LEU A 541 -14.79 -9.44 17.74
N LEU A 542 -15.53 -10.55 17.62
CA LEU A 542 -16.94 -10.61 18.01
C LEU A 542 -17.13 -10.44 19.52
N GLN A 543 -16.26 -11.06 20.34
CA GLN A 543 -16.27 -10.88 21.78
C GLN A 543 -16.00 -9.42 22.17
N THR A 544 -15.03 -8.79 21.52
CA THR A 544 -14.69 -7.38 21.73
C THR A 544 -15.88 -6.49 21.42
N LEU A 545 -16.48 -6.67 20.23
CA LEU A 545 -17.65 -5.90 19.82
C LEU A 545 -18.81 -6.08 20.80
N ALA A 546 -19.02 -7.29 21.34
CA ALA A 546 -20.03 -7.52 22.37
C ALA A 546 -19.76 -6.71 23.64
N ILE A 547 -18.51 -6.72 24.14
CA ILE A 547 -18.11 -6.00 25.35
C ILE A 547 -18.27 -4.49 25.18
N VAL A 548 -17.71 -3.93 24.11
CA VAL A 548 -17.70 -2.47 23.93
C VAL A 548 -19.05 -1.90 23.53
N SER A 549 -20.01 -2.74 23.14
CA SER A 549 -21.33 -2.31 22.72
C SER A 549 -22.37 -2.38 23.84
N GLY A 550 -22.12 -3.15 24.90
CA GLY A 550 -23.07 -3.31 26.01
C GLY A 550 -24.44 -3.79 25.52
N SER A 551 -25.52 -3.16 25.98
CA SER A 551 -26.89 -3.48 25.53
C SER A 551 -27.16 -3.23 24.04
N ALA A 552 -26.30 -2.48 23.33
CA ALA A 552 -26.42 -2.29 21.89
C ALA A 552 -26.04 -3.56 21.08
N TRP A 553 -25.39 -4.55 21.70
CA TRP A 553 -25.04 -5.80 21.06
C TRP A 553 -26.24 -6.75 20.95
N THR A 554 -26.95 -6.69 19.82
CA THR A 554 -28.09 -7.57 19.54
C THR A 554 -27.68 -8.80 18.72
N GLU A 555 -28.50 -9.87 18.76
CA GLU A 555 -28.24 -11.07 17.96
C GLU A 555 -28.19 -10.77 16.46
N ALA A 556 -29.01 -9.83 15.97
CA ALA A 556 -28.99 -9.41 14.57
C ALA A 556 -27.65 -8.76 14.17
N ILE A 557 -27.06 -7.97 15.06
CA ILE A 557 -25.76 -7.32 14.82
C ILE A 557 -24.64 -8.36 14.87
N LYS A 558 -24.67 -9.27 15.84
CA LYS A 558 -23.74 -10.40 15.93
C LYS A 558 -23.75 -11.25 14.66
N ILE A 559 -24.93 -11.61 14.14
CA ILE A 559 -25.08 -12.37 12.89
C ILE A 559 -24.51 -11.58 11.70
N ALA A 560 -24.73 -10.27 11.64
CA ALA A 560 -24.21 -9.43 10.56
C ALA A 560 -22.66 -9.42 10.54
N TYR A 561 -22.01 -9.15 11.68
CA TYR A 561 -20.55 -9.17 11.79
C TYR A 561 -19.95 -10.56 11.55
N LEU A 562 -20.59 -11.62 12.07
CA LEU A 562 -20.11 -12.98 11.90
C LEU A 562 -20.18 -13.42 10.42
N ASN A 563 -21.26 -13.10 9.71
CA ASN A 563 -21.36 -13.36 8.26
C ASN A 563 -20.29 -12.60 7.48
N ALA A 564 -20.10 -11.31 7.78
CA ALA A 564 -19.10 -10.49 7.09
C ALA A 564 -17.68 -11.00 7.33
N TYR A 565 -17.34 -11.35 8.57
CA TYR A 565 -16.05 -11.94 8.90
C TYR A 565 -15.83 -13.27 8.17
N CYS A 566 -16.82 -14.16 8.21
CA CYS A 566 -16.74 -15.46 7.56
C CYS A 566 -16.63 -15.33 6.04
N LEU A 567 -17.29 -14.35 5.40
CA LEU A 567 -17.15 -14.06 3.98
C LEU A 567 -15.69 -13.72 3.64
N TYR A 568 -15.07 -12.78 4.36
CA TYR A 568 -13.67 -12.41 4.15
C TYR A 568 -12.70 -13.56 4.42
N TYR A 569 -12.94 -14.31 5.50
CA TYR A 569 -12.12 -15.46 5.85
C TYR A 569 -12.18 -16.54 4.77
N TYR A 570 -13.36 -16.86 4.23
CA TYR A 570 -13.48 -17.75 3.08
C TYR A 570 -12.69 -17.25 1.86
N ILE A 571 -12.71 -15.94 1.58
CA ILE A 571 -11.93 -15.34 0.46
C ILE A 571 -10.42 -15.55 0.64
N MET A 572 -9.94 -15.48 1.88
CA MET A 572 -8.54 -15.70 2.22
C MET A 572 -8.15 -17.18 2.30
N LEU A 573 -9.09 -18.07 2.62
CA LEU A 573 -8.85 -19.45 3.01
C LEU A 573 -8.03 -20.27 1.99
N PRO A 574 -8.28 -20.21 0.67
CA PRO A 574 -7.43 -20.90 -0.31
C PRO A 574 -5.96 -20.51 -0.20
N VAL A 575 -5.69 -19.21 -0.05
CA VAL A 575 -4.32 -18.69 0.09
C VAL A 575 -3.70 -19.10 1.43
N ILE A 576 -4.49 -19.10 2.50
CA ILE A 576 -4.04 -19.54 3.83
C ILE A 576 -3.61 -21.01 3.81
N LEU A 577 -4.33 -21.85 3.07
CA LEU A 577 -4.02 -23.28 2.96
C LEU A 577 -2.83 -23.56 2.05
N ASP A 578 -2.71 -22.82 0.94
CA ASP A 578 -1.66 -23.04 -0.07
C ASP A 578 -0.34 -22.30 0.24
N THR A 579 -0.35 -21.30 1.12
CA THR A 579 0.84 -20.48 1.44
C THR A 579 1.40 -20.86 2.81
N PRO A 580 2.57 -21.53 2.88
CA PRO A 580 3.17 -21.90 4.15
C PRO A 580 3.49 -20.67 5.01
N PRO A 581 3.09 -20.64 6.29
CA PRO A 581 3.40 -19.52 7.17
C PRO A 581 4.90 -19.48 7.49
N ALA A 582 5.47 -18.28 7.47
CA ALA A 582 6.82 -18.06 7.96
C ALA A 582 6.90 -18.35 9.47
N HIS A 583 8.09 -18.70 9.95
CA HIS A 583 8.30 -18.87 11.39
C HIS A 583 8.13 -17.54 12.13
N ILE A 584 7.27 -17.52 13.16
CA ILE A 584 7.08 -16.35 14.02
C ILE A 584 8.38 -16.08 14.78
N LYS A 585 9.08 -15.01 14.39
CA LYS A 585 10.26 -14.54 15.12
C LYS A 585 9.80 -14.05 16.50
N THR A 586 10.46 -14.43 17.58
CA THR A 586 10.10 -13.91 18.92
C THR A 586 10.54 -12.46 19.09
N SER A 587 11.76 -12.14 18.63
CA SER A 587 12.30 -10.79 18.51
C SER A 587 12.93 -10.58 17.13
N LEU A 588 13.06 -9.31 16.74
CA LEU A 588 13.76 -8.90 15.53
C LEU A 588 15.20 -8.54 15.89
N ARG A 589 16.17 -9.02 15.11
CA ARG A 589 17.56 -8.60 15.28
C ARG A 589 17.71 -7.12 14.95
N ALA A 590 18.34 -6.37 15.84
CA ALA A 590 18.65 -4.96 15.68
C ALA A 590 20.11 -4.71 16.07
N LEU A 591 20.64 -3.56 15.66
CA LEU A 591 22.03 -3.16 15.88
C LEU A 591 22.08 -1.82 16.59
N VAL A 592 22.99 -1.70 17.56
CA VAL A 592 23.41 -0.39 18.08
C VAL A 592 24.22 0.30 16.99
N THR A 593 23.73 1.39 16.42
CA THR A 593 24.37 2.10 15.29
C THR A 593 25.08 3.38 15.70
N ALA A 594 24.68 3.99 16.82
CA ALA A 594 25.39 5.09 17.43
C ALA A 594 25.24 5.07 18.95
N LYS A 595 26.27 5.59 19.64
CA LYS A 595 26.30 5.74 21.10
C LYS A 595 27.00 7.05 21.46
N GLU A 596 26.39 7.82 22.36
CA GLU A 596 26.93 9.07 22.89
C GLU A 596 26.72 9.11 24.41
N MET A 597 27.78 9.36 25.18
CA MET A 597 27.66 9.56 26.62
C MET A 597 27.14 10.97 26.89
N LEU A 598 25.99 11.07 27.57
CA LEU A 598 25.37 12.32 27.99
C LEU A 598 25.81 12.75 29.40
N ALA A 599 26.22 11.78 30.21
CA ALA A 599 26.81 11.93 31.53
C ALA A 599 27.70 10.71 31.82
N ASP A 600 28.36 10.66 32.98
CA ASP A 600 29.24 9.54 33.36
C ASP A 600 28.51 8.17 33.37
N ASP A 601 27.21 8.16 33.66
CA ASP A 601 26.39 6.96 33.78
C ASP A 601 25.19 6.93 32.82
N ILE A 602 25.04 7.89 31.90
CA ILE A 602 23.89 7.99 30.98
C ILE A 602 24.38 8.05 29.54
N ALA A 603 23.86 7.16 28.69
CA ALA A 603 24.13 7.14 27.25
C ALA A 603 22.87 7.34 26.42
N ARG A 604 22.99 8.09 25.32
CA ARG A 604 22.05 8.07 24.19
C ARG A 604 22.48 6.99 23.22
N ILE A 605 21.57 6.08 22.89
CA ILE A 605 21.84 4.93 22.04
C ILE A 605 20.86 4.96 20.86
N THR A 606 21.40 4.90 19.65
CA THR A 606 20.62 4.75 18.42
C THR A 606 20.61 3.28 18.02
N ILE A 607 19.42 2.74 17.77
CA ILE A 607 19.21 1.34 17.40
C ILE A 607 18.52 1.29 16.05
N THR A 608 19.03 0.48 15.14
CA THR A 608 18.43 0.23 13.82
C THR A 608 17.96 -1.22 13.72
N VAL A 609 16.72 -1.42 13.28
CA VAL A 609 16.12 -2.71 12.98
C VAL A 609 15.58 -2.71 11.55
N ASP A 610 15.72 -3.84 10.86
CA ASP A 610 15.14 -4.05 9.52
C ASP A 610 13.63 -4.31 9.62
N PHE A 611 12.90 -3.32 10.13
CA PHE A 611 11.45 -3.32 10.26
C PHE A 611 10.92 -1.90 10.48
N PRO A 612 9.89 -1.45 9.76
CA PRO A 612 9.32 -0.12 9.90
C PRO A 612 8.45 -0.02 11.17
N LEU A 613 9.09 0.14 12.33
CA LEU A 613 8.38 0.35 13.60
C LEU A 613 7.60 1.66 13.58
N ARG A 614 6.40 1.65 14.14
CA ARG A 614 5.56 2.84 14.35
C ARG A 614 5.30 3.03 15.85
N TYR A 615 5.50 4.24 16.34
CA TYR A 615 5.40 4.58 17.75
C TYR A 615 5.06 6.06 17.94
N HIS A 616 4.54 6.41 19.11
CA HIS A 616 4.20 7.78 19.49
C HIS A 616 5.20 8.35 20.51
N PRO A 617 5.32 9.69 20.59
CA PRO A 617 6.04 10.36 21.67
C PRO A 617 5.59 9.90 23.06
N GLY A 618 6.47 9.21 23.80
CA GLY A 618 6.16 8.59 25.09
C GLY A 618 6.00 7.06 25.04
N ASP A 619 6.01 6.43 23.87
CA ASP A 619 6.09 4.97 23.80
C ASP A 619 7.49 4.47 24.23
N ALA A 620 7.54 3.22 24.68
CA ALA A 620 8.79 2.51 24.97
C ALA A 620 9.02 1.36 24.00
N VAL A 621 10.27 0.93 23.87
CA VAL A 621 10.65 -0.30 23.16
C VAL A 621 11.01 -1.37 24.18
N LEU A 622 10.48 -2.59 24.00
CA LEU A 622 10.90 -3.76 24.77
C LEU A 622 12.09 -4.43 24.06
N LEU A 623 13.27 -4.35 24.66
CA LEU A 623 14.49 -4.95 24.15
C LEU A 623 14.77 -6.31 24.78
N HIS A 624 15.35 -7.19 23.96
CA HIS A 624 16.05 -8.39 24.34
C HIS A 624 17.55 -8.07 24.41
N LEU A 625 18.15 -8.31 25.57
CA LEU A 625 19.56 -8.07 25.83
C LEU A 625 20.26 -9.41 26.03
N PRO A 626 21.16 -9.84 25.11
CA PRO A 626 21.84 -11.13 25.17
C PRO A 626 23.00 -11.10 26.18
N MET A 627 22.67 -11.04 27.46
CA MET A 627 23.64 -10.91 28.55
C MET A 627 24.42 -12.21 28.75
N PRO A 628 25.69 -12.16 29.22
CA PRO A 628 26.45 -13.36 29.59
C PRO A 628 25.78 -14.23 30.66
N SER A 629 24.97 -13.63 31.54
CA SER A 629 24.19 -14.30 32.59
C SER A 629 22.88 -14.92 32.11
N GLY A 630 22.56 -14.78 30.82
CA GLY A 630 21.29 -15.19 30.20
C GLY A 630 20.45 -13.99 29.78
N ASP A 631 19.58 -14.20 28.81
CA ASP A 631 18.83 -13.14 28.15
C ASP A 631 17.94 -12.35 29.11
N GLU A 632 18.04 -11.02 29.07
CA GLU A 632 17.17 -10.12 29.84
C GLU A 632 16.21 -9.34 28.93
N ARG A 633 15.05 -8.99 29.48
CA ARG A 633 14.06 -8.11 28.83
C ARG A 633 13.97 -6.81 29.59
N ARG A 634 14.08 -5.68 28.87
CA ARG A 634 14.01 -4.34 29.46
C ARG A 634 13.28 -3.39 28.52
N ALA A 635 12.37 -2.61 29.09
CA ALA A 635 11.69 -1.53 28.40
C ALA A 635 12.50 -0.24 28.54
N TYR A 636 12.65 0.49 27.43
CA TYR A 636 13.29 1.80 27.40
C TYR A 636 12.40 2.80 26.67
N ALA A 637 12.21 3.98 27.28
CA ALA A 637 11.48 5.07 26.64
C ALA A 637 12.18 5.49 25.35
N ILE A 638 11.41 5.64 24.26
CA ILE A 638 11.93 6.11 22.98
C ILE A 638 12.02 7.63 23.02
N THR A 639 13.17 8.18 22.63
CA THR A 639 13.49 9.62 22.72
C THR A 639 13.52 10.34 21.36
N SER A 640 13.44 9.57 20.27
CA SER A 640 13.25 10.04 18.90
C SER A 640 11.78 10.17 18.54
N LEU A 641 11.47 10.94 17.49
CA LEU A 641 10.17 10.90 16.84
C LEU A 641 10.14 9.78 15.80
N CYS A 642 8.95 9.22 15.55
CA CYS A 642 8.79 8.20 14.53
C CYS A 642 8.96 8.79 13.13
N GLU A 643 9.91 8.27 12.35
CA GLU A 643 10.10 8.60 10.93
C GLU A 643 9.67 7.39 10.07
N ASP A 644 8.86 7.62 9.03
CA ASP A 644 8.12 6.56 8.33
C ASP A 644 8.97 5.50 7.62
N ALA A 645 10.28 5.68 7.46
CA ALA A 645 11.11 4.87 6.55
C ALA A 645 12.37 4.22 7.14
N ARG A 646 12.83 4.54 8.36
CA ARG A 646 14.22 4.21 8.75
C ARG A 646 14.43 3.01 9.67
N GLY A 647 13.38 2.49 10.32
CA GLY A 647 13.55 1.41 11.31
C GLY A 647 14.53 1.78 12.43
N THR A 648 14.79 3.07 12.63
CA THR A 648 15.75 3.61 13.59
C THR A 648 15.01 4.35 14.69
N PHE A 649 15.46 4.17 15.92
CA PHE A 649 14.96 4.91 17.07
C PHE A 649 16.08 5.17 18.08
N GLU A 650 15.90 6.21 18.89
CA GLU A 650 16.82 6.58 19.96
C GLU A 650 16.22 6.24 21.32
N ILE A 651 17.08 5.82 22.25
CA ILE A 651 16.76 5.66 23.67
C ILE A 651 17.83 6.33 24.53
N CYS A 652 17.49 6.72 25.76
CA CYS A 652 18.46 7.13 26.77
C CYS A 652 18.49 6.08 27.88
N VAL A 653 19.69 5.63 28.24
CA VAL A 653 19.91 4.52 29.19
C VAL A 653 20.83 4.99 30.30
N GLN A 654 20.38 4.84 31.55
CA GLN A 654 21.22 5.04 32.73
C GLN A 654 21.76 3.70 33.21
N SER A 655 23.06 3.64 33.49
CA SER A 655 23.75 2.47 34.05
C SER A 655 23.40 2.26 35.53
N SER A 656 22.22 1.70 35.82
CA SER A 656 21.70 1.47 37.18
C SER A 656 21.48 0.00 37.57
N SER A 657 21.63 -0.91 36.61
CA SER A 657 21.47 -2.36 36.76
C SER A 657 22.42 -3.11 35.82
N ALA A 658 22.63 -4.42 36.05
CA ALA A 658 23.53 -5.22 35.22
C ALA A 658 23.21 -5.13 33.71
N SER A 659 21.93 -5.22 33.32
CA SER A 659 21.52 -5.15 31.91
C SER A 659 21.60 -3.76 31.30
N SER A 660 21.27 -2.71 32.06
CA SER A 660 21.46 -1.34 31.59
C SER A 660 22.94 -0.98 31.47
N SER A 661 23.79 -1.45 32.39
CA SER A 661 25.24 -1.25 32.33
C SER A 661 25.83 -1.94 31.10
N TRP A 662 25.44 -3.19 30.83
CA TRP A 662 25.85 -3.89 29.61
C TRP A 662 25.43 -3.14 28.34
N LEU A 663 24.22 -2.57 28.30
CA LEU A 663 23.76 -1.82 27.15
C LEU A 663 24.50 -0.49 26.98
N VAL A 664 24.85 0.19 28.08
CA VAL A 664 25.71 1.39 28.06
C VAL A 664 27.13 1.04 27.60
N ASP A 665 27.66 -0.11 28.02
CA ASP A 665 29.00 -0.59 27.65
C ASP A 665 29.05 -1.14 26.22
N ALA A 666 27.91 -1.56 25.65
CA ALA A 666 27.82 -2.15 24.33
C ALA A 666 28.48 -1.29 23.25
N GLU A 667 29.29 -1.94 22.40
CA GLU A 667 29.96 -1.27 21.28
C GLU A 667 28.98 -0.99 20.13
N VAL A 668 29.34 -0.04 19.25
CA VAL A 668 28.63 0.12 17.98
C VAL A 668 28.74 -1.19 17.19
N ASN A 669 27.63 -1.60 16.59
CA ASN A 669 27.35 -2.91 15.98
C ASN A 669 27.02 -4.05 16.95
N ALA A 670 26.93 -3.80 18.26
CA ALA A 670 26.39 -4.78 19.18
C ALA A 670 24.95 -5.16 18.78
N ALA A 671 24.68 -6.46 18.80
CA ALA A 671 23.36 -7.00 18.47
C ALA A 671 22.45 -6.99 19.70
N VAL A 672 21.25 -6.45 19.52
CA VAL A 672 20.14 -6.55 20.47
C VAL A 672 18.92 -7.11 19.75
N GLY A 673 17.94 -7.62 20.49
CA GLY A 673 16.65 -7.98 19.90
C GLY A 673 15.60 -6.93 20.21
N VAL A 674 14.71 -6.65 19.27
CA VAL A 674 13.52 -5.83 19.47
C VAL A 674 12.31 -6.75 19.53
N TYR A 675 11.63 -6.79 20.68
CA TYR A 675 10.37 -7.50 20.79
C TYR A 675 9.26 -6.68 20.11
N TRP A 676 8.90 -5.54 20.67
CA TRP A 676 7.85 -4.65 20.14
C TRP A 676 7.86 -3.31 20.88
N ILE A 677 7.09 -2.38 20.35
CA ILE A 677 6.74 -1.13 21.01
C ILE A 677 5.69 -1.40 22.10
N MET A 678 5.94 -0.88 23.29
CA MET A 678 5.03 -0.84 24.42
C MET A 678 4.33 0.52 24.44
N ALA A 679 3.01 0.50 24.24
CA ALA A 679 2.19 1.69 24.37
C ALA A 679 1.83 1.89 25.85
N GLY A 680 2.13 3.08 26.37
CA GLY A 680 1.76 3.49 27.73
C GLY A 680 1.20 4.91 27.69
N LEU A 681 1.76 5.79 28.52
CA LEU A 681 1.47 7.22 28.49
C LEU A 681 2.23 7.91 27.33
N HIS A 682 1.50 8.36 26.31
CA HIS A 682 2.07 8.98 25.11
C HIS A 682 1.16 10.06 24.54
N PHE A 683 1.69 10.82 23.57
CA PHE A 683 0.94 11.82 22.81
C PHE A 683 0.71 11.41 21.36
N GLU A 684 -0.55 11.52 20.93
CA GLU A 684 -0.99 11.24 19.57
C GLU A 684 -0.94 12.54 18.75
N THR A 685 0.24 12.86 18.20
CA THR A 685 0.50 14.13 17.48
C THR A 685 -0.27 14.26 16.16
N ASP A 686 -0.84 13.18 15.65
CA ASP A 686 -1.74 13.19 14.49
C ASP A 686 -3.19 13.55 14.84
N THR A 687 -3.51 13.68 16.14
CA THR A 687 -4.79 14.19 16.63
C THR A 687 -4.57 15.38 17.58
N PRO A 688 -4.08 16.54 17.09
CA PRO A 688 -3.66 17.64 17.96
C PRO A 688 -4.73 18.15 18.94
N ALA A 689 -6.01 18.01 18.58
CA ALA A 689 -7.14 18.43 19.41
C ALA A 689 -7.27 17.68 20.75
N THR A 690 -6.65 16.49 20.88
CA THR A 690 -6.66 15.72 22.14
C THR A 690 -5.44 15.99 23.02
N LEU A 691 -4.48 16.80 22.56
CA LEU A 691 -3.27 17.11 23.32
C LEU A 691 -3.58 18.04 24.50
N PRO A 692 -2.88 17.90 25.63
CA PRO A 692 -3.05 18.79 26.78
C PRO A 692 -2.61 20.21 26.43
N ARG A 693 -3.40 21.21 26.83
CA ARG A 693 -3.09 22.63 26.61
C ARG A 693 -1.97 23.15 27.52
N LYS A 694 -1.95 22.71 28.78
CA LYS A 694 -0.98 23.15 29.79
C LYS A 694 -0.27 21.97 30.46
N PRO A 695 0.51 21.17 29.73
CA PRO A 695 1.26 20.07 30.32
C PRO A 695 2.35 20.62 31.25
N LEU A 696 2.45 20.03 32.44
CA LEU A 696 3.54 20.21 33.39
C LEU A 696 4.28 18.88 33.51
N PHE A 697 5.51 18.82 33.01
CA PHE A 697 6.38 17.66 33.16
C PHE A 697 7.25 17.80 34.40
N VAL A 698 7.34 16.75 35.22
CA VAL A 698 8.23 16.70 36.39
C VAL A 698 8.96 15.36 36.40
N SER A 699 10.28 15.38 36.17
CA SER A 699 11.07 14.16 36.02
C SER A 699 12.25 14.08 36.98
N GLU A 700 12.52 12.90 37.51
CA GLU A 700 13.74 12.59 38.28
C GLU A 700 14.76 11.84 37.42
N GLY A 701 15.98 12.38 37.30
CA GLY A 701 17.09 11.75 36.58
C GLY A 701 16.72 11.29 35.16
N ILE A 702 16.95 10.01 34.85
CA ILE A 702 16.64 9.42 33.53
C ILE A 702 15.14 9.36 33.20
N GLY A 703 14.27 9.61 34.18
CA GLY A 703 12.82 9.79 33.96
C GLY A 703 12.50 10.97 33.03
N ALA A 704 13.49 11.82 32.70
CA ALA A 704 13.38 12.86 31.70
C ALA A 704 13.26 12.34 30.25
N ALA A 705 13.75 11.13 29.96
CA ALA A 705 13.77 10.55 28.61
C ALA A 705 12.40 10.54 27.89
N PRO A 706 11.29 10.04 28.48
CA PRO A 706 10.00 10.09 27.82
C PRO A 706 9.49 11.51 27.53
N PHE A 707 9.71 12.43 28.47
CA PHE A 707 9.25 13.81 28.32
C PHE A 707 10.03 14.55 27.24
N LEU A 708 11.28 14.18 26.98
CA LEU A 708 12.01 14.67 25.81
C LEU A 708 11.25 14.36 24.51
N ALA A 709 10.80 13.11 24.33
CA ALA A 709 10.03 12.73 23.14
C ALA A 709 8.68 13.46 23.10
N MET A 710 7.93 13.45 24.21
CA MET A 710 6.61 14.10 24.29
C MET A 710 6.68 15.59 23.97
N VAL A 711 7.69 16.29 24.50
CA VAL A 711 7.89 17.72 24.22
C VAL A 711 8.36 17.94 22.78
N LYS A 712 9.24 17.09 22.22
CA LYS A 712 9.57 17.09 20.77
C LYS A 712 8.30 16.91 19.92
N GLY A 713 7.38 16.04 20.34
CA GLY A 713 6.10 15.79 19.67
C GLY A 713 5.15 16.99 19.72
N LEU A 714 5.01 17.64 20.88
CA LEU A 714 4.23 18.89 20.97
C LEU A 714 4.82 19.97 20.06
N ARG A 715 6.15 20.04 19.97
CA ARG A 715 6.84 20.99 19.09
C ARG A 715 6.65 20.68 17.60
N SER A 716 6.45 19.43 17.20
CA SER A 716 6.22 19.11 15.78
C SER A 716 4.84 19.57 15.28
N VAL A 717 3.91 19.93 16.18
CA VAL A 717 2.54 20.36 15.85
C VAL A 717 2.21 21.77 16.38
N LEU A 718 3.20 22.66 16.40
CA LEU A 718 3.06 24.01 16.96
C LEU A 718 1.95 24.86 16.33
N GLY A 719 1.64 24.63 15.05
CA GLY A 719 0.58 25.34 14.35
C GLY A 719 -0.82 25.03 14.90
N ASP A 720 -1.00 23.83 15.45
CA ASP A 720 -2.29 23.31 15.89
C ASP A 720 -2.40 23.22 17.42
N MET A 721 -1.27 23.28 18.14
CA MET A 721 -1.24 23.19 19.59
C MET A 721 -1.57 24.55 20.24
N GLU A 722 -2.51 24.55 21.18
CA GLU A 722 -2.87 25.70 22.03
C GLU A 722 -2.28 25.57 23.44
N GLY A 723 -1.82 26.68 24.03
CA GLY A 723 -1.28 26.74 25.40
C GLY A 723 0.26 26.70 25.52
N ASP A 724 0.80 26.21 26.61
CA ASP A 724 2.23 26.31 26.95
C ASP A 724 2.72 25.12 27.79
N VAL A 725 4.00 24.82 27.67
CA VAL A 725 4.65 23.67 28.30
C VAL A 725 5.59 24.13 29.40
N VAL A 726 5.50 23.52 30.58
CA VAL A 726 6.50 23.68 31.64
C VAL A 726 7.09 22.31 31.95
N TRP A 727 8.41 22.23 32.09
CA TRP A 727 9.11 21.01 32.45
C TRP A 727 10.15 21.29 33.53
N LEU A 728 10.01 20.63 34.68
CA LEU A 728 11.01 20.59 35.75
C LEU A 728 11.79 19.27 35.73
N GLN A 729 13.11 19.38 35.66
CA GLN A 729 14.04 18.25 35.82
C GLN A 729 14.65 18.29 37.22
N VAL A 730 14.52 17.19 37.95
CA VAL A 730 15.08 17.02 39.29
C VAL A 730 16.25 16.05 39.22
N ALA A 731 17.45 16.55 39.45
CA ALA A 731 18.66 15.74 39.52
C ALA A 731 19.76 16.47 40.31
N PRO A 732 20.68 15.74 40.97
CA PRO A 732 21.86 16.36 41.60
C PRO A 732 22.71 17.16 40.60
N ALA A 733 22.79 16.68 39.35
CA ALA A 733 23.38 17.36 38.21
C ALA A 733 22.44 17.19 37.00
N PRO A 734 21.85 18.27 36.47
CA PRO A 734 20.97 18.18 35.30
C PRO A 734 21.74 17.74 34.05
N VAL A 735 21.13 16.86 33.24
CA VAL A 735 21.72 16.41 31.97
C VAL A 735 21.40 17.44 30.89
N GLU A 736 22.43 18.06 30.31
CA GLU A 736 22.29 19.16 29.33
C GLU A 736 21.39 18.80 28.15
N TYR A 737 21.46 17.55 27.69
CA TYR A 737 20.64 17.03 26.60
C TYR A 737 19.12 17.20 26.83
N PHE A 738 18.67 17.17 28.09
CA PHE A 738 17.27 17.37 28.44
C PHE A 738 16.94 18.84 28.71
N THR A 739 17.90 19.68 29.11
CA THR A 739 17.63 21.10 29.44
C THR A 739 17.60 22.00 28.21
N ASN A 740 18.29 21.63 27.13
CA ASN A 740 18.28 22.35 25.87
C ASN A 740 18.12 21.41 24.66
N PRO A 741 16.93 20.81 24.47
CA PRO A 741 16.75 19.74 23.49
C PRO A 741 16.76 20.21 22.03
N TRP A 742 16.87 21.51 21.76
CA TRP A 742 16.85 22.07 20.40
C TRP A 742 17.78 23.28 20.24
N ALA A 743 18.28 23.49 19.02
CA ALA A 743 19.13 24.65 18.70
C ALA A 743 18.39 25.99 18.71
N THR A 744 17.07 26.00 18.49
CA THR A 744 16.24 27.22 18.44
C THR A 744 15.24 27.24 19.59
N ARG A 745 15.21 28.36 20.33
CA ARG A 745 14.32 28.58 21.47
C ARG A 745 12.84 28.42 21.06
N TRP A 746 12.07 27.78 21.93
CA TRP A 746 10.61 27.69 21.80
C TRP A 746 9.96 28.49 22.94
N ASP A 747 9.43 29.68 22.62
CA ASP A 747 8.98 30.64 23.64
C ASP A 747 7.77 30.19 24.48
N ARG A 748 7.02 29.18 24.01
CA ARG A 748 5.89 28.58 24.75
C ARG A 748 6.31 27.36 25.57
N CYS A 749 7.61 27.10 25.72
CA CYS A 749 8.14 26.00 26.53
C CYS A 749 9.21 26.50 27.51
N GLY A 750 8.94 26.33 28.80
CA GLY A 750 9.90 26.58 29.87
C GLY A 750 10.47 25.27 30.41
N ILE A 751 11.78 25.06 30.26
CA ILE A 751 12.49 23.92 30.85
C ILE A 751 13.37 24.44 31.98
N PHE A 752 13.21 23.84 33.15
CA PHE A 752 13.85 24.22 34.41
C PHE A 752 14.54 23.00 35.02
N ALA A 753 15.55 23.24 35.83
CA ALA A 753 16.23 22.19 36.57
C ALA A 753 16.46 22.60 38.01
N ASP A 754 16.31 21.64 38.92
CA ASP A 754 16.56 21.80 40.35
C ASP A 754 17.09 20.47 40.93
N SER A 755 17.58 20.53 42.16
CA SER A 755 18.06 19.38 42.93
C SER A 755 16.96 18.66 43.71
N ALA A 756 15.82 19.33 43.94
CA ALA A 756 14.67 18.76 44.63
C ALA A 756 13.35 19.37 44.13
N VAL A 757 12.26 18.60 44.22
CA VAL A 757 10.91 19.11 44.01
C VAL A 757 10.40 19.77 45.31
N THR A 758 9.94 21.01 45.21
CA THR A 758 9.33 21.73 46.33
C THR A 758 8.05 22.44 45.86
N GLN A 759 7.08 22.62 46.76
CA GLN A 759 5.85 23.33 46.43
C GLN A 759 6.12 24.77 45.94
N SER A 760 7.04 25.48 46.60
CA SER A 760 7.46 26.83 46.20
C SER A 760 8.17 26.85 44.85
N GLY A 761 8.98 25.83 44.54
CA GLY A 761 9.67 25.70 43.25
C GLY A 761 8.69 25.47 42.10
N LEU A 762 7.70 24.59 42.28
CA LEU A 762 6.64 24.36 41.29
C LEU A 762 5.83 25.65 41.02
N LEU A 763 5.45 26.38 42.07
CA LEU A 763 4.73 27.65 41.93
C LEU A 763 5.57 28.76 41.28
N ALA A 764 6.89 28.73 41.44
CA ALA A 764 7.78 29.72 40.83
C ALA A 764 7.87 29.57 39.30
N ILE A 765 7.89 28.32 38.80
CA ILE A 765 8.00 28.03 37.36
C ILE A 765 6.63 27.94 36.67
N ALA A 766 5.59 27.63 37.42
CA ALA A 766 4.22 27.49 36.95
C ALA A 766 3.26 28.05 38.01
N PRO A 767 3.02 29.38 38.05
CA PRO A 767 2.11 29.98 39.03
C PRO A 767 0.64 29.50 38.90
N ASP A 768 0.31 28.89 37.76
CA ASP A 768 -1.01 28.43 37.35
C ASP A 768 -1.22 26.91 37.53
N LEU A 769 -0.60 26.28 38.55
CA LEU A 769 -0.67 24.82 38.76
C LEU A 769 -2.08 24.22 38.75
N ALA A 770 -3.09 24.95 39.23
CA ALA A 770 -4.48 24.51 39.23
C ALA A 770 -5.06 24.28 37.82
N GLU A 771 -4.48 24.90 36.80
CA GLU A 771 -4.89 24.76 35.39
C GLU A 771 -4.03 23.75 34.61
N ARG A 772 -2.95 23.24 35.21
CA ARG A 772 -1.98 22.36 34.54
C ARG A 772 -2.34 20.89 34.73
N HIS A 773 -1.95 20.09 33.74
CA HIS A 773 -1.97 18.63 33.83
C HIS A 773 -0.56 18.15 34.14
N LEU A 774 -0.36 17.51 35.29
CA LEU A 774 0.95 17.00 35.71
C LEU A 774 1.27 15.64 35.06
N TYR A 775 2.43 15.54 34.43
CA TYR A 775 3.04 14.30 33.97
C TYR A 775 4.31 14.05 34.79
N VAL A 776 4.37 12.95 35.54
CA VAL A 776 5.49 12.67 36.46
C VAL A 776 6.19 11.35 36.15
N ALA A 777 7.53 11.35 36.19
CA ALA A 777 8.37 10.17 35.95
C ALA A 777 9.58 10.15 36.90
N GLY A 778 9.80 9.04 37.61
CA GLY A 778 10.91 8.94 38.57
C GLY A 778 10.79 7.73 39.48
N SER A 779 11.50 7.74 40.61
CA SER A 779 11.31 6.73 41.66
C SER A 779 9.89 6.81 42.26
N ALA A 780 9.42 5.70 42.86
CA ALA A 780 8.10 5.66 43.50
C ALA A 780 7.95 6.74 44.58
N THR A 781 8.99 6.96 45.39
CA THR A 781 9.03 8.01 46.41
C THR A 781 8.93 9.41 45.79
N PHE A 782 9.65 9.65 44.69
CA PHE A 782 9.61 10.93 43.98
C PHE A 782 8.23 11.22 43.39
N ILE A 783 7.60 10.21 42.78
CA ILE A 783 6.25 10.31 42.20
C ILE A 783 5.23 10.69 43.27
N GLU A 784 5.19 9.96 44.40
CA GLU A 784 4.26 10.27 45.49
C GLU A 784 4.50 11.66 46.08
N THR A 785 5.75 12.02 46.35
CA THR A 785 6.11 13.35 46.88
C THR A 785 5.67 14.46 45.91
N THR A 786 5.92 14.29 44.61
CA THR A 786 5.55 15.28 43.59
C THR A 786 4.03 15.45 43.51
N LYS A 787 3.28 14.34 43.55
CA LYS A 787 1.81 14.37 43.56
C LYS A 787 1.27 15.11 44.78
N GLU A 788 1.77 14.79 45.98
CA GLU A 788 1.35 15.45 47.21
C GLU A 788 1.59 16.97 47.14
N LEU A 789 2.77 17.40 46.69
CA LEU A 789 3.12 18.81 46.55
C LEU A 789 2.26 19.53 45.49
N PHE A 790 1.99 18.87 44.36
CA PHE A 790 1.14 19.41 43.29
C PHE A 790 -0.31 19.58 43.74
N VAL A 791 -0.88 18.57 44.42
CA VAL A 791 -2.24 18.62 44.98
C VAL A 791 -2.33 19.68 46.08
N ALA A 792 -1.32 19.77 46.97
CA ALA A 792 -1.26 20.81 47.99
C ALA A 792 -1.19 22.23 47.41
N ALA A 793 -0.72 22.37 46.16
CA ALA A 793 -0.69 23.64 45.43
C ALA A 793 -1.94 23.89 44.57
N GLY A 794 -2.97 23.06 44.68
CA GLY A 794 -4.27 23.22 44.00
C GLY A 794 -4.40 22.48 42.66
N GLY A 795 -3.39 21.68 42.27
CA GLY A 795 -3.47 20.80 41.11
C GLY A 795 -4.43 19.61 41.32
N ALA A 796 -5.08 19.16 40.25
CA ALA A 796 -6.08 18.09 40.33
C ALA A 796 -5.89 16.94 39.34
N GLN A 797 -5.22 17.18 38.20
CA GLN A 797 -5.04 16.19 37.13
C GLN A 797 -3.58 15.78 37.03
N TYR A 798 -3.31 14.48 37.09
CA TYR A 798 -1.97 13.96 36.94
C TYR A 798 -1.95 12.56 36.31
N ASP A 799 -0.91 12.29 35.53
CA ASP A 799 -0.57 10.99 34.97
C ASP A 799 0.86 10.60 35.38
N VAL A 800 1.04 9.31 35.70
CA VAL A 800 2.35 8.75 36.05
C VAL A 800 2.90 7.98 34.86
N TYR A 801 4.10 8.36 34.40
CA TYR A 801 4.81 7.59 33.40
C TYR A 801 5.59 6.45 34.05
N SER A 802 5.26 5.21 33.72
CA SER A 802 6.03 4.05 34.15
C SER A 802 5.83 2.88 33.18
N PHE A 803 6.87 2.08 32.99
CA PHE A 803 6.79 0.76 32.38
C PHE A 803 7.29 -0.28 33.39
N ASP A 804 6.52 -1.36 33.59
CA ASP A 804 6.94 -2.43 34.49
C ASP A 804 8.01 -3.30 33.82
N ASN A 805 9.26 -3.20 34.30
CA ASN A 805 10.36 -4.03 33.86
C ASN A 805 10.30 -5.47 34.44
N ASN A 806 9.31 -5.80 35.26
CA ASN A 806 9.07 -7.13 35.83
C ASN A 806 8.06 -7.98 35.05
N VAL A 807 7.66 -7.58 33.84
CA VAL A 807 6.81 -8.39 32.97
C VAL A 807 7.53 -9.69 32.59
N LYS A 808 7.28 -10.76 33.37
CA LYS A 808 7.89 -12.09 33.19
C LYS A 808 7.35 -12.84 31.97
N SER A 809 6.18 -12.46 31.47
CA SER A 809 5.50 -13.13 30.36
C SER A 809 5.41 -12.21 29.14
N PRO A 810 5.74 -12.67 27.91
CA PRO A 810 5.61 -11.88 26.69
C PRO A 810 4.16 -11.53 26.30
N HIS A 811 3.16 -11.84 27.13
CA HIS A 811 1.76 -11.93 26.74
C HIS A 811 0.80 -11.09 27.58
N THR A 812 1.26 -10.59 28.71
CA THR A 812 0.48 -9.67 29.55
C THR A 812 0.77 -8.25 29.09
N ILE A 813 -0.26 -7.57 28.58
CA ILE A 813 -0.25 -6.11 28.35
C ILE A 813 -0.09 -5.41 29.68
#